data_AF-A0ABD2UKK8-F1
#
_entry.id   AF-A0ABD2UKK8-F1
#
_cell.length_a   1.000
_cell.length_b   1.000
_cell.length_c   1.000
_cell.angle_alpha   90.00
_cell.angle_beta   90.00
_cell.angle_gamma   90.00
#
_symmetry.space_group_name_H-M   'P 1'
#
loop_
_entity.id
_entity.type
_entity.pdbx_description
1 polymer ?
#
loop_
_entity_poly.entity_id
_entity_poly.type
_entity_poly.pdbx_seq_one_letter_code
_entity_poly.pdbx_strand_id
1 'polypeptide(L)'
;MASSSSSASNSKYCPRWKYVVFLSFRGEDTRKTFTDHLYEGLKNRGISTFQDDKRLEHGDSIPKELLRAIEESQVALIVFSKNYATSKWCLNELVKIMECKDEENGQTVIPIFYDVDPSHVRNQSESFGAAFAEHELKYKDDVEGMQKVQRWRNALTVAANLKGYDIRDGIESEHIQQIVDCISSKFRTNAYSLSFLQDVVGINDHLEKLKSKLQMEINDVRILGIWGIGGVGKTTIAKAIFDAISYQFKASCFLADVKENAKKNEIYSLQNTLLSKLLRKKDDYVNNKFDGKCMIPSILCSMKVLIVLDDIDHSEHLEYLAGDVDWFGNGSRVIVTTRNKHLIEKDDAIYEVSTLPDHEAMQLFNKHAFKKEDPDESFKKFSLEVVNHAKGLPLALKVWGSLLHKKCLTLWRITVEQIKKNSNSEIVEKLKISYDGLEPEEQEIFLDIACFFRGKERKEVMQILESCDFGAEYGLNVLINKSLVFISEYDRIEMHDLIEDMGRYVVKMQKLPKKRSRIWDVEDVKKVMIDYTGTMTVEAIWFSYYGKERCFNIEAMEKMKSLRILQVDGLIKFFASRPSSNHHDDSIEYLSNNLRWLVWNDYSWKSLPENFKPEKLVHLELRWSRLHYLWKETEQHIHLPSLRKLDLIFSESLVQTPDFTGMPNLEYLYLENCSKLEEVHYSLAYCEKLIELNLNWCNKLRRFPCVNMKSLESMNLQDCYSLMEFPEFLGTMKPELVSLSVNSGIRELPLSIQYQTLLTELDLSDMKNLEALPSSIVKLKGLVKLDVSCCFTLKSLPEEIGDLENLEELDASCTLISRPPSSIVRLNKLKSLKFANYVREDEVYFVFPPINGGLLSLEILELSSSKFIDGRIPEDIGYLSSLKELHFEGDNFEHLPQSIAQLGALRFLYLADCTRLTRLPEFPPQLDTICADWRNDLICNSLFQNISSFQHDISASDSLSLRVFASEWSNIPSWFHYQGMDKSVSVNLPENWYVSDNFLGFAVCYSGRLIQNTAQLIISSEGMPCITQKLVLSNHSEFYIYSKIQFFLVPFAGLWDTSNANGKTPNDYGHIMLSFPEELEECGLRLFYKDESEHVETNDEPSTELSLGIRRIRYDDSEHHEEASCSSSKKQRS
;
A
#
# COMPACT_ATOMS: atom_id res chain seq x y z
N MET A 1 -53.11 -0.43 -36.83
CA MET A 1 -53.66 -1.65 -36.20
C MET A 1 -52.53 -2.40 -35.51
N ALA A 2 -52.82 -2.97 -34.33
CA ALA A 2 -51.97 -3.75 -33.42
C ALA A 2 -50.88 -2.97 -32.66
N SER A 3 -50.68 -3.07 -31.35
CA SER A 3 -51.49 -3.45 -30.18
C SER A 3 -50.66 -3.00 -28.98
N SER A 4 -51.20 -2.13 -28.13
CA SER A 4 -50.55 -1.65 -26.92
C SER A 4 -50.64 -2.71 -25.83
N SER A 5 -49.51 -3.30 -25.42
CA SER A 5 -49.38 -4.01 -24.15
C SER A 5 -48.70 -3.08 -23.15
N SER A 6 -49.51 -2.29 -22.44
CA SER A 6 -49.04 -1.60 -21.22
C SER A 6 -48.97 -2.64 -20.10
N SER A 7 -47.79 -3.20 -19.87
CA SER A 7 -47.46 -3.87 -18.62
C SER A 7 -47.43 -2.82 -17.52
N ALA A 8 -48.58 -2.65 -16.85
CA ALA A 8 -48.66 -1.96 -15.58
C ALA A 8 -47.76 -2.70 -14.58
N SER A 9 -46.61 -2.11 -14.28
CA SER A 9 -45.77 -2.52 -13.16
C SER A 9 -46.60 -2.35 -11.89
N ASN A 10 -46.98 -3.47 -11.26
CA ASN A 10 -47.57 -3.52 -9.93
C ASN A 10 -46.69 -2.76 -8.93
N SER A 11 -46.95 -1.46 -8.73
CA SER A 11 -46.52 -0.78 -7.53
C SER A 11 -47.29 -1.41 -6.37
N LYS A 12 -46.58 -2.19 -5.54
CA LYS A 12 -47.12 -2.67 -4.26
C LYS A 12 -47.76 -1.49 -3.53
N TYR A 13 -49.07 -1.58 -3.31
CA TYR A 13 -49.86 -0.61 -2.57
C TYR A 13 -49.23 -0.40 -1.18
N CYS A 14 -48.60 0.74 -0.97
CA CYS A 14 -48.20 1.20 0.35
C CYS A 14 -49.45 1.84 0.98
N PRO A 15 -49.96 1.40 2.14
CA PRO A 15 -51.09 2.07 2.77
C PRO A 15 -50.67 3.49 3.14
N ARG A 16 -51.31 4.50 2.52
CA ARG A 16 -51.12 5.92 2.87
C ARG A 16 -51.85 6.19 4.20
N TRP A 17 -51.21 5.86 5.32
CA TRP A 17 -51.65 6.32 6.64
C TRP A 17 -51.65 7.86 6.64
N LYS A 18 -52.81 8.47 6.87
CA LYS A 18 -52.97 9.94 6.97
C LYS A 18 -52.51 10.45 8.33
N TYR A 19 -52.73 9.65 9.37
CA TYR A 19 -52.33 9.96 10.73
C TYR A 19 -51.41 8.87 11.28
N VAL A 20 -50.52 9.28 12.17
CA VAL A 20 -49.57 8.42 12.86
C VAL A 20 -50.25 7.80 14.08
N VAL A 21 -51.02 8.60 14.83
CA VAL A 21 -51.76 8.17 16.02
C VAL A 21 -53.23 8.59 15.94
N PHE A 22 -54.13 7.68 16.31
CA PHE A 22 -55.54 7.96 16.63
C PHE A 22 -55.76 7.87 18.15
N LEU A 23 -56.40 8.87 18.76
CA LEU A 23 -56.75 8.87 20.18
C LEU A 23 -58.23 8.51 20.37
N SER A 24 -58.54 7.36 20.97
CA SER A 24 -59.88 7.01 21.46
C SER A 24 -59.96 7.22 22.97
N PHE A 25 -60.92 8.03 23.43
CA PHE A 25 -61.04 8.40 24.84
C PHE A 25 -62.45 8.89 25.17
N ARG A 26 -62.79 8.91 26.47
CA ARG A 26 -64.04 9.54 26.94
C ARG A 26 -63.81 11.04 27.14
N GLY A 27 -64.42 11.85 26.27
CA GLY A 27 -64.22 13.30 26.28
C GLY A 27 -64.57 14.01 27.59
N GLU A 28 -65.56 13.51 28.34
CA GLU A 28 -65.92 14.09 29.65
C GLU A 28 -64.87 13.83 30.74
N ASP A 29 -64.12 12.73 30.65
CA ASP A 29 -63.23 12.28 31.72
C ASP A 29 -61.81 12.84 31.54
N THR A 30 -61.24 12.77 30.32
CA THR A 30 -59.79 12.98 30.10
C THR A 30 -59.43 14.07 29.09
N ARG A 31 -60.41 14.69 28.40
CA ARG A 31 -60.14 15.62 27.28
C ARG A 31 -59.31 16.83 27.67
N LYS A 32 -59.50 17.38 28.87
CA LYS A 32 -58.82 18.62 29.34
C LYS A 32 -57.67 18.34 30.31
N THR A 33 -57.35 17.08 30.52
CA THR A 33 -56.34 16.62 31.49
C THR A 33 -55.36 15.73 30.72
N PHE A 34 -55.30 14.43 31.06
CA PHE A 34 -54.37 13.46 30.50
C PHE A 34 -54.31 13.43 28.98
N THR A 35 -55.47 13.41 28.30
CA THR A 35 -55.50 13.28 26.84
C THR A 35 -54.98 14.54 26.14
N ASP A 36 -55.19 15.73 26.70
CA ASP A 36 -54.66 16.99 26.16
C ASP A 36 -53.14 17.03 26.27
N HIS A 37 -52.60 16.69 27.45
CA HIS A 37 -51.17 16.62 27.69
C HIS A 37 -50.48 15.55 26.84
N LEU A 38 -51.13 14.40 26.64
CA LEU A 38 -50.65 13.36 25.74
C LEU A 38 -50.65 13.82 24.28
N TYR A 39 -51.73 14.48 23.82
CA TYR A 39 -51.82 15.03 22.48
C TYR A 39 -50.73 16.07 22.22
N GLU A 40 -50.55 17.01 23.14
CA GLU A 40 -49.52 18.05 23.04
C GLU A 40 -48.10 17.44 23.10
N GLY A 41 -47.87 16.42 23.93
CA GLY A 41 -46.63 15.66 23.98
C GLY A 41 -46.27 14.98 22.65
N LEU A 42 -47.25 14.36 21.99
CA LEU A 42 -47.10 13.74 20.66
C LEU A 42 -46.82 14.81 19.58
N LYS A 43 -47.59 15.91 19.59
CA LYS A 43 -47.43 17.03 18.67
C LYS A 43 -46.06 17.69 18.80
N ASN A 44 -45.55 17.88 20.02
CA ASN A 44 -44.22 18.41 20.31
C ASN A 44 -43.06 17.49 19.85
N ARG A 45 -43.34 16.23 19.52
CA ARG A 45 -42.42 15.30 18.86
C ARG A 45 -42.60 15.20 17.34
N GLY A 46 -43.51 16.00 16.77
CA GLY A 46 -43.82 15.99 15.33
C GLY A 46 -44.67 14.81 14.88
N ILE A 47 -45.40 14.17 15.79
CA ILE A 47 -46.25 13.01 15.50
C ILE A 47 -47.64 13.51 15.07
N SER A 48 -48.02 13.23 13.81
CA SER A 48 -49.35 13.55 13.27
C SER A 48 -50.43 12.75 14.01
N THR A 49 -51.13 13.41 14.94
CA THR A 49 -52.10 12.76 15.82
C THR A 49 -53.50 13.27 15.51
N PHE A 50 -54.45 12.36 15.33
CA PHE A 50 -55.87 12.69 15.21
C PHE A 50 -56.51 12.67 16.60
N GLN A 51 -57.09 13.81 16.99
CA GLN A 51 -57.90 13.98 18.20
C GLN A 51 -59.26 14.53 17.76
N ASP A 52 -60.36 13.91 18.20
CA ASP A 52 -61.69 14.39 17.83
C ASP A 52 -62.04 15.70 18.55
N ASP A 53 -62.19 16.78 17.77
CA ASP A 53 -62.50 18.13 18.24
C ASP A 53 -63.98 18.33 18.61
N LYS A 54 -64.91 17.49 18.14
CA LYS A 54 -66.34 17.83 18.23
C LYS A 54 -66.99 17.25 19.48
N ARG A 55 -67.66 18.11 20.26
CA ARG A 55 -68.69 17.69 21.22
C ARG A 55 -69.92 17.26 20.41
N LEU A 56 -69.94 16.03 19.91
CA LEU A 56 -71.10 15.49 19.21
C LEU A 56 -72.04 14.84 20.23
N GLU A 57 -73.02 15.61 20.67
CA GLU A 57 -74.17 15.07 21.39
C GLU A 57 -75.11 14.35 20.40
N HIS A 58 -75.37 13.07 20.71
CA HIS A 58 -76.54 12.28 20.26
C HIS A 58 -76.58 11.86 18.78
N GLY A 59 -75.97 10.71 18.48
CA GLY A 59 -76.22 9.91 17.28
C GLY A 59 -75.67 8.49 17.41
N ASP A 60 -76.39 7.48 16.91
CA ASP A 60 -76.04 6.05 17.03
C ASP A 60 -75.00 5.55 16.00
N SER A 61 -74.53 6.40 15.07
CA SER A 61 -73.60 6.07 13.99
C SER A 61 -72.35 6.96 13.98
N ILE A 62 -71.18 6.33 13.79
CA ILE A 62 -69.89 7.03 13.64
C ILE A 62 -69.87 7.81 12.30
N PRO A 63 -69.48 9.10 12.27
CA PRO A 63 -69.29 9.88 11.06
C PRO A 63 -68.30 9.17 10.14
N LYS A 64 -68.59 9.15 8.84
CA LYS A 64 -67.72 8.55 7.83
C LYS A 64 -66.27 9.08 7.91
N GLU A 65 -66.10 10.34 8.31
CA GLU A 65 -64.81 10.98 8.52
C GLU A 65 -64.00 10.35 9.67
N LEU A 66 -64.66 9.95 10.75
CA LEU A 66 -64.02 9.35 11.91
C LEU A 66 -63.66 7.88 11.68
N LEU A 67 -64.55 7.10 11.03
CA LEU A 67 -64.23 5.74 10.59
C LEU A 67 -63.00 5.74 9.67
N ARG A 68 -62.95 6.69 8.75
CA ARG A 68 -61.81 6.88 7.85
C ARG A 68 -60.56 7.32 8.61
N ALA A 69 -60.67 8.17 9.62
CA ALA A 69 -59.53 8.57 10.45
C ALA A 69 -58.98 7.38 11.25
N ILE A 70 -59.85 6.50 11.77
CA ILE A 70 -59.43 5.25 12.39
C ILE A 70 -58.68 4.42 11.35
N GLU A 71 -59.31 4.04 10.23
CA GLU A 71 -58.70 3.22 9.16
C GLU A 71 -57.37 3.78 8.62
N GLU A 72 -57.25 5.10 8.51
CA GLU A 72 -56.04 5.80 8.01
C GLU A 72 -54.99 6.10 9.11
N SER A 73 -55.08 5.47 10.29
CA SER A 73 -54.12 5.63 11.40
C SER A 73 -53.24 4.41 11.67
N GLN A 74 -51.94 4.61 11.83
CA GLN A 74 -50.99 3.50 12.05
C GLN A 74 -51.00 2.94 13.49
N VAL A 75 -51.22 3.79 14.48
CA VAL A 75 -51.35 3.43 15.90
C VAL A 75 -52.66 3.96 16.47
N ALA A 76 -53.38 3.15 17.23
CA ALA A 76 -54.55 3.57 18.00
C ALA A 76 -54.25 3.51 19.51
N LEU A 77 -54.29 4.66 20.19
CA LEU A 77 -54.21 4.74 21.65
C LEU A 77 -55.61 4.79 22.24
N ILE A 78 -55.92 3.85 23.13
CA ILE A 78 -57.23 3.77 23.79
C ILE A 78 -57.06 4.16 25.25
N VAL A 79 -57.62 5.30 25.65
CA VAL A 79 -57.60 5.76 27.04
C VAL A 79 -58.86 5.29 27.75
N PHE A 80 -58.74 4.19 28.49
CA PHE A 80 -59.79 3.66 29.34
C PHE A 80 -59.90 4.46 30.63
N SER A 81 -61.02 5.17 30.78
CA SER A 81 -61.41 5.89 31.99
C SER A 81 -62.65 5.25 32.63
N LYS A 82 -62.98 5.63 33.86
CA LYS A 82 -64.07 5.01 34.65
C LYS A 82 -65.42 4.99 33.93
N ASN A 83 -65.71 6.01 33.11
CA ASN A 83 -66.96 6.14 32.37
C ASN A 83 -66.82 5.85 30.86
N TYR A 84 -65.73 5.23 30.41
CA TYR A 84 -65.51 4.95 28.98
C TYR A 84 -66.66 4.14 28.37
N ALA A 85 -67.12 3.09 29.06
CA ALA A 85 -68.16 2.19 28.57
C ALA A 85 -69.60 2.72 28.62
N THR A 86 -69.85 3.88 29.24
CA THR A 86 -71.19 4.53 29.17
C THR A 86 -71.44 5.12 27.78
N SER A 87 -70.36 5.45 27.06
CA SER A 87 -70.40 6.06 25.74
C SER A 87 -70.52 5.01 24.63
N LYS A 88 -71.70 4.94 23.99
CA LYS A 88 -71.87 4.11 22.77
C LYS A 88 -70.84 4.46 21.69
N TRP A 89 -70.43 5.73 21.63
CA TRP A 89 -69.48 6.21 20.64
C TRP A 89 -68.09 5.62 20.83
N CYS A 90 -67.55 5.71 22.05
CA CYS A 90 -66.25 5.12 22.41
C CYS A 90 -66.26 3.60 22.18
N LEU A 91 -67.38 2.93 22.50
CA LEU A 91 -67.53 1.49 22.25
C LEU A 91 -67.58 1.13 20.75
N ASN A 92 -68.21 1.96 19.91
CA ASN A 92 -68.20 1.74 18.47
C ASN A 92 -66.82 2.02 17.85
N GLU A 93 -66.12 3.08 18.29
CA GLU A 93 -64.74 3.36 17.89
C GLU A 93 -63.84 2.18 18.23
N LEU A 94 -63.96 1.67 19.45
CA LEU A 94 -63.21 0.52 19.93
C LEU A 94 -63.43 -0.71 19.06
N VAL A 95 -64.68 -1.05 18.73
CA VAL A 95 -64.97 -2.17 17.82
C VAL A 95 -64.27 -1.96 16.48
N LYS A 96 -64.37 -0.75 15.90
CA LYS A 96 -63.74 -0.47 14.62
C LYS A 96 -62.21 -0.54 14.69
N ILE A 97 -61.59 -0.03 15.75
CA ILE A 97 -60.15 -0.14 16.00
C ILE A 97 -59.72 -1.61 16.06
N MET A 98 -60.50 -2.45 16.75
CA MET A 98 -60.21 -3.87 16.86
C MET A 98 -60.40 -4.62 15.54
N GLU A 99 -61.40 -4.25 14.73
CA GLU A 99 -61.55 -4.74 13.36
C GLU A 99 -60.32 -4.39 12.50
N CYS A 100 -59.88 -3.12 12.53
CA CYS A 100 -58.70 -2.66 11.79
C CYS A 100 -57.38 -3.26 12.31
N LYS A 101 -57.32 -3.74 13.55
CA LYS A 101 -56.17 -4.44 14.10
C LYS A 101 -55.99 -5.84 13.48
N ASP A 102 -57.09 -6.52 13.16
CA ASP A 102 -57.07 -7.91 12.72
C ASP A 102 -56.94 -8.07 11.19
N GLU A 103 -56.75 -6.98 10.44
CA GLU A 103 -56.48 -6.96 9.00
C GLU A 103 -55.01 -7.30 8.65
N GLU A 104 -54.74 -7.69 7.39
CA GLU A 104 -53.44 -8.20 6.88
C GLU A 104 -52.28 -7.17 6.95
N ASN A 105 -52.57 -5.91 7.29
CA ASN A 105 -51.63 -4.83 7.64
C ASN A 105 -52.17 -4.00 8.82
N GLY A 106 -52.69 -4.69 9.84
CA GLY A 106 -53.49 -4.08 10.89
C GLY A 106 -52.78 -3.07 11.78
N GLN A 107 -53.58 -2.22 12.42
CA GLN A 107 -53.12 -1.11 13.25
C GLN A 107 -52.50 -1.61 14.57
N THR A 108 -51.47 -0.90 15.06
CA THR A 108 -50.95 -1.18 16.41
C THR A 108 -51.84 -0.54 17.45
N VAL A 109 -52.43 -1.35 18.33
CA VAL A 109 -53.34 -0.88 19.38
C VAL A 109 -52.64 -0.90 20.74
N ILE A 110 -52.68 0.20 21.47
CA ILE A 110 -52.07 0.33 22.81
C ILE A 110 -53.13 0.85 23.79
N PRO A 111 -53.57 0.02 24.76
CA PRO A 111 -54.47 0.47 25.80
C PRO A 111 -53.72 1.26 26.89
N ILE A 112 -54.37 2.29 27.40
CA ILE A 112 -53.93 3.14 28.50
C ILE A 112 -55.04 3.11 29.55
N PHE A 113 -54.71 2.62 30.75
CA PHE A 113 -55.65 2.51 31.86
C PHE A 113 -55.48 3.71 32.78
N TYR A 114 -56.37 4.70 32.64
CA TYR A 114 -56.34 5.96 33.38
C TYR A 114 -57.34 5.89 34.54
N ASP A 115 -56.81 5.78 35.76
CA ASP A 115 -57.59 5.68 37.00
C ASP A 115 -58.63 4.52 36.99
N VAL A 116 -58.28 3.42 36.30
CA VAL A 116 -59.12 2.23 36.16
C VAL A 116 -58.25 0.98 36.21
N ASP A 117 -58.68 -0.04 36.95
CA ASP A 117 -58.00 -1.34 36.95
C ASP A 117 -58.20 -2.07 35.61
N PRO A 118 -57.13 -2.54 34.93
CA PRO A 118 -57.24 -3.32 33.71
C PRO A 118 -58.17 -4.54 33.83
N SER A 119 -58.24 -5.16 35.01
CA SER A 119 -59.15 -6.28 35.29
C SER A 119 -60.61 -5.88 35.27
N HIS A 120 -60.95 -4.64 35.66
CA HIS A 120 -62.32 -4.13 35.59
C HIS A 120 -62.78 -3.91 34.15
N VAL A 121 -61.87 -3.45 33.28
CA VAL A 121 -62.12 -3.35 31.83
C VAL A 121 -62.24 -4.73 31.19
N ARG A 122 -61.33 -5.65 31.54
CA ARG A 122 -61.25 -7.03 30.99
C ARG A 122 -62.44 -7.89 31.36
N ASN A 123 -62.88 -7.83 32.61
CA ASN A 123 -64.00 -8.64 33.12
C ASN A 123 -65.34 -7.88 33.10
N GLN A 124 -65.34 -6.63 32.63
CA GLN A 124 -66.47 -5.69 32.66
C GLN A 124 -67.17 -5.69 34.03
N SER A 125 -66.40 -5.44 35.09
CA SER A 125 -66.89 -5.33 36.47
C SER A 125 -66.95 -3.85 36.90
N GLU A 126 -67.49 -3.58 38.10
CA GLU A 126 -67.69 -2.22 38.63
C GLU A 126 -68.39 -1.25 37.66
N SER A 127 -67.79 -0.09 37.35
CA SER A 127 -68.37 0.95 36.51
C SER A 127 -68.61 0.48 35.08
N PHE A 128 -67.73 -0.39 34.55
CA PHE A 128 -67.91 -1.01 33.24
C PHE A 128 -69.09 -1.99 33.28
N GLY A 129 -69.19 -2.81 34.33
CA GLY A 129 -70.33 -3.72 34.52
C GLY A 129 -71.66 -3.01 34.64
N ALA A 130 -71.72 -1.92 35.41
CA ALA A 130 -72.90 -1.08 35.55
C ALA A 130 -73.33 -0.44 34.21
N ALA A 131 -72.37 0.08 33.43
CA ALA A 131 -72.65 0.64 32.11
C ALA A 131 -73.21 -0.41 31.14
N PHE A 132 -72.67 -1.63 31.14
CA PHE A 132 -73.20 -2.71 30.30
C PHE A 132 -74.59 -3.19 30.74
N ALA A 133 -74.86 -3.25 32.04
CA ALA A 133 -76.20 -3.57 32.54
C ALA A 133 -77.25 -2.55 32.05
N GLU A 134 -76.88 -1.26 31.99
CA GLU A 134 -77.75 -0.21 31.44
C GLU A 134 -78.00 -0.39 29.93
N HIS A 135 -76.95 -0.67 29.15
CA HIS A 135 -77.11 -0.93 27.71
C HIS A 135 -77.94 -2.19 27.44
N GLU A 136 -77.76 -3.26 28.23
CA GLU A 136 -78.53 -4.52 28.12
C GLU A 136 -80.00 -4.30 28.48
N LEU A 137 -80.30 -3.50 29.51
CA LEU A 137 -81.67 -3.10 29.82
C LEU A 137 -82.30 -2.29 28.69
N LYS A 138 -81.54 -1.41 28.06
CA LYS A 138 -82.01 -0.54 26.96
C LYS A 138 -82.28 -1.31 25.67
N TYR A 139 -81.56 -2.40 25.41
CA TYR A 139 -81.68 -3.22 24.20
C TYR A 139 -82.39 -4.56 24.43
N LYS A 140 -83.02 -4.76 25.59
CA LYS A 140 -83.59 -6.05 26.00
C LYS A 140 -84.55 -6.68 24.96
N ASP A 141 -85.30 -5.85 24.24
CA ASP A 141 -86.28 -6.28 23.22
C ASP A 141 -85.78 -6.10 21.77
N ASP A 142 -84.51 -5.69 21.59
CA ASP A 142 -83.87 -5.45 20.29
C ASP A 142 -82.73 -6.46 20.07
N VAL A 143 -82.99 -7.45 19.22
CA VAL A 143 -82.04 -8.53 18.90
C VAL A 143 -80.76 -7.97 18.27
N GLU A 144 -80.86 -6.95 17.42
CA GLU A 144 -79.71 -6.31 16.78
C GLU A 144 -78.91 -5.48 17.79
N GLY A 145 -79.61 -4.76 18.67
CA GLY A 145 -79.04 -4.06 19.82
C GLY A 145 -78.27 -4.98 20.76
N MET A 146 -78.81 -6.14 21.12
CA MET A 146 -78.11 -7.12 21.97
C MET A 146 -76.87 -7.72 21.30
N GLN A 147 -76.90 -7.97 19.99
CA GLN A 147 -75.71 -8.38 19.25
C GLN A 147 -74.63 -7.28 19.27
N LYS A 148 -75.02 -6.01 19.18
CA LYS A 148 -74.10 -4.87 19.28
C LYS A 148 -73.43 -4.80 20.66
N VAL A 149 -74.18 -5.01 21.72
CA VAL A 149 -73.65 -5.07 23.10
C VAL A 149 -72.65 -6.22 23.26
N GLN A 150 -72.92 -7.38 22.67
CA GLN A 150 -71.97 -8.50 22.71
C GLN A 150 -70.67 -8.19 21.96
N ARG A 151 -70.74 -7.50 20.81
CA ARG A 151 -69.53 -7.05 20.09
C ARG A 151 -68.72 -6.05 20.92
N TRP A 152 -69.37 -5.14 21.62
CA TRP A 152 -68.70 -4.21 22.53
C TRP A 152 -67.98 -4.93 23.68
N ARG A 153 -68.63 -5.92 24.32
CA ARG A 153 -68.02 -6.74 25.38
C ARG A 153 -66.78 -7.49 24.87
N ASN A 154 -66.88 -8.09 23.69
CA ASN A 154 -65.76 -8.80 23.08
C ASN A 154 -64.60 -7.84 22.77
N ALA A 155 -64.87 -6.70 22.13
CA ALA A 155 -63.83 -5.72 21.79
C ALA A 155 -63.11 -5.17 23.03
N LEU A 156 -63.83 -4.87 24.12
CA LEU A 156 -63.23 -4.46 25.39
C LEU A 156 -62.34 -5.55 26.01
N THR A 157 -62.83 -6.79 26.03
CA THR A 157 -62.07 -7.92 26.57
C THR A 157 -60.78 -8.11 25.80
N VAL A 158 -60.83 -8.07 24.46
CA VAL A 158 -59.65 -8.22 23.60
C VAL A 158 -58.71 -7.04 23.77
N ALA A 159 -59.21 -5.80 23.78
CA ALA A 159 -58.39 -4.60 23.95
C ALA A 159 -57.70 -4.56 25.33
N ALA A 160 -58.39 -4.94 26.40
CA ALA A 160 -57.83 -4.99 27.76
C ALA A 160 -56.84 -6.16 28.00
N ASN A 161 -56.79 -7.13 27.07
CA ASN A 161 -55.78 -8.18 27.06
C ASN A 161 -54.48 -7.77 26.35
N LEU A 162 -54.47 -6.63 25.64
CA LEU A 162 -53.26 -6.11 25.01
C LEU A 162 -52.31 -5.50 26.05
N LYS A 163 -51.01 -5.54 25.75
CA LYS A 163 -49.99 -4.91 26.59
C LYS A 163 -50.15 -3.39 26.52
N GLY A 164 -50.48 -2.77 27.65
CA GLY A 164 -50.74 -1.34 27.79
C GLY A 164 -49.97 -0.66 28.90
N TYR A 165 -50.36 0.58 29.20
CA TYR A 165 -49.84 1.37 30.31
C TYR A 165 -50.90 1.51 31.39
N ASP A 166 -50.58 1.11 32.62
CA ASP A 166 -51.41 1.35 33.80
C ASP A 166 -50.88 2.59 34.51
N ILE A 167 -51.67 3.66 34.55
CA ILE A 167 -51.23 5.00 35.02
C ILE A 167 -51.77 5.29 36.43
N ARG A 168 -52.31 4.28 37.12
CA ARG A 168 -52.83 4.45 38.49
C ARG A 168 -51.73 4.79 39.50
N ASP A 169 -50.54 4.22 39.31
CA ASP A 169 -49.41 4.38 40.22
C ASP A 169 -48.24 5.14 39.55
N GLY A 170 -48.10 6.43 39.89
CA GLY A 170 -46.94 7.26 39.55
C GLY A 170 -47.30 8.64 38.97
N ILE A 171 -46.31 9.36 38.44
CA ILE A 171 -46.48 10.75 37.99
C ILE A 171 -46.99 10.77 36.54
N GLU A 172 -48.11 11.44 36.30
CA GLU A 172 -48.76 11.52 34.98
C GLU A 172 -47.81 11.97 33.86
N SER A 173 -46.99 12.99 34.13
CA SER A 173 -46.03 13.53 33.15
C SER A 173 -44.93 12.52 32.75
N GLU A 174 -44.49 11.67 33.68
CA GLU A 174 -43.49 10.63 33.38
C GLU A 174 -44.09 9.55 32.47
N HIS A 175 -45.31 9.12 32.75
CA HIS A 175 -46.03 8.16 31.91
C HIS A 175 -46.30 8.70 30.51
N ILE A 176 -46.73 9.97 30.39
CA ILE A 176 -46.90 10.62 29.09
C ILE A 176 -45.57 10.64 28.34
N GLN A 177 -44.46 10.99 29.00
CA GLN A 177 -43.14 11.02 28.38
C GLN A 177 -42.72 9.63 27.89
N GLN A 178 -42.91 8.58 28.70
CA GLN A 178 -42.64 7.19 28.33
C GLN A 178 -43.47 6.73 27.12
N ILE A 179 -44.78 7.04 27.09
CA ILE A 179 -45.67 6.71 25.97
C ILE A 179 -45.20 7.41 24.70
N VAL A 180 -44.93 8.71 24.78
CA VAL A 180 -44.46 9.53 23.66
C VAL A 180 -43.11 9.05 23.14
N ASP A 181 -42.17 8.67 24.00
CA ASP A 181 -40.86 8.13 23.62
C ASP A 181 -40.98 6.74 22.97
N CYS A 182 -41.81 5.86 23.54
CA CYS A 182 -42.10 4.55 22.97
C CYS A 182 -42.67 4.66 21.55
N ILE A 183 -43.64 5.55 21.34
CA ILE A 183 -44.23 5.81 20.02
C ILE A 183 -43.16 6.41 19.09
N SER A 184 -42.45 7.45 19.53
CA SER A 184 -41.40 8.10 18.73
C SER A 184 -40.34 7.12 18.22
N SER A 185 -39.90 6.18 19.06
CA SER A 185 -38.92 5.15 18.70
C SER A 185 -39.44 4.19 17.62
N LYS A 186 -40.71 3.74 17.73
CA LYS A 186 -41.33 2.85 16.73
C LYS A 186 -41.48 3.50 15.35
N PHE A 187 -41.69 4.81 15.29
CA PHE A 187 -41.90 5.54 14.03
C PHE A 187 -40.60 5.99 13.34
N ARG A 188 -39.59 6.45 14.08
CA ARG A 188 -38.32 6.90 13.48
C ARG A 188 -37.49 5.75 12.89
N THR A 189 -37.67 4.53 13.39
CA THR A 189 -36.98 3.34 12.88
C THR A 189 -37.46 2.94 11.47
N ASN A 190 -38.69 3.32 11.06
CA ASN A 190 -39.31 2.79 9.83
C ASN A 190 -39.48 3.79 8.67
N ALA A 191 -39.65 5.11 8.90
CA ALA A 191 -40.12 6.01 7.83
C ALA A 191 -39.06 6.97 7.25
N TYR A 192 -38.09 7.43 8.04
CA TYR A 192 -37.10 8.44 7.60
C TYR A 192 -35.70 7.88 7.34
N SER A 193 -35.38 6.70 7.89
CA SER A 193 -34.03 6.13 7.81
C SER A 193 -33.73 5.52 6.43
N LEU A 194 -34.72 4.88 5.77
CA LEU A 194 -34.44 4.05 4.59
C LEU A 194 -34.47 4.79 3.24
N SER A 195 -35.23 5.88 3.08
CA SER A 195 -35.34 6.54 1.77
C SER A 195 -34.12 7.39 1.41
N PHE A 196 -33.43 7.99 2.40
CA PHE A 196 -32.21 8.77 2.17
C PHE A 196 -30.98 7.88 2.03
N LEU A 197 -30.92 6.78 2.79
CA LEU A 197 -29.80 5.82 2.76
C LEU A 197 -29.78 4.93 1.52
N GLN A 198 -30.88 4.85 0.76
CA GLN A 198 -30.88 4.07 -0.48
C GLN A 198 -29.70 4.46 -1.38
N ASP A 199 -29.38 5.75 -1.51
CA ASP A 199 -28.35 6.29 -2.41
C ASP A 199 -26.93 6.35 -1.83
N VAL A 200 -26.69 5.78 -0.64
CA VAL A 200 -25.40 5.84 0.04
C VAL A 200 -24.77 4.45 0.11
N VAL A 201 -23.49 4.34 -0.27
CA VAL A 201 -22.71 3.09 -0.26
C VAL A 201 -21.64 3.18 0.83
N GLY A 202 -21.30 2.07 1.49
CA GLY A 202 -20.19 2.01 2.46
C GLY A 202 -20.40 2.73 3.79
N ILE A 203 -21.60 3.26 4.05
CA ILE A 203 -21.83 4.16 5.19
C ILE A 203 -21.70 3.49 6.56
N ASN A 204 -21.96 2.19 6.65
CA ASN A 204 -21.98 1.45 7.92
C ASN A 204 -20.60 1.45 8.59
N ASP A 205 -19.53 1.25 7.81
CA ASP A 205 -18.17 1.23 8.32
C ASP A 205 -17.75 2.60 8.86
N HIS A 206 -18.15 3.68 8.17
CA HIS A 206 -17.95 5.05 8.67
C HIS A 206 -18.73 5.30 9.97
N LEU A 207 -19.98 4.81 10.06
CA LEU A 207 -20.81 4.97 11.26
C LEU A 207 -20.25 4.24 12.46
N GLU A 208 -19.78 3.00 12.31
CA GLU A 208 -19.16 2.24 13.41
C GLU A 208 -17.87 2.92 13.90
N LYS A 209 -17.01 3.36 12.98
CA LYS A 209 -15.81 4.13 13.31
C LYS A 209 -16.15 5.44 14.04
N LEU A 210 -17.16 6.19 13.59
CA LEU A 210 -17.60 7.42 14.25
C LEU A 210 -18.21 7.17 15.63
N LYS A 211 -19.08 6.17 15.78
CA LYS A 211 -19.65 5.79 17.08
C LYS A 211 -18.55 5.45 18.09
N SER A 212 -17.50 4.74 17.64
CA SER A 212 -16.35 4.42 18.48
C SER A 212 -15.60 5.67 18.97
N LYS A 213 -15.38 6.68 18.10
CA LYS A 213 -14.74 7.95 18.47
C LYS A 213 -15.61 8.84 19.34
N LEU A 214 -16.93 8.81 19.12
CA LEU A 214 -17.91 9.52 19.97
C LEU A 214 -18.01 8.93 21.38
N GLN A 215 -17.58 7.68 21.60
CA GLN A 215 -17.64 6.96 22.89
C GLN A 215 -18.95 7.24 23.64
N MET A 216 -20.06 6.80 23.05
CA MET A 216 -21.41 7.10 23.54
C MET A 216 -21.72 6.60 24.95
N GLU A 217 -20.89 5.68 25.48
CA GLU A 217 -20.99 5.12 26.83
C GLU A 217 -20.44 6.04 27.92
N ILE A 218 -19.58 7.01 27.56
CA ILE A 218 -18.96 7.93 28.51
C ILE A 218 -19.83 9.18 28.64
N ASN A 219 -20.15 9.55 29.87
CA ASN A 219 -21.01 10.71 30.16
C ASN A 219 -20.24 12.04 30.21
N ASP A 220 -19.35 12.27 29.25
CA ASP A 220 -18.57 13.51 29.06
C ASP A 220 -19.13 14.37 27.91
N VAL A 221 -18.52 15.52 27.64
CA VAL A 221 -18.79 16.34 26.45
C VAL A 221 -17.67 16.11 25.45
N ARG A 222 -18.01 15.92 24.17
CA ARG A 222 -17.01 15.73 23.10
C ARG A 222 -17.33 16.50 21.85
N ILE A 223 -16.29 17.07 21.27
CA ILE A 223 -16.31 17.66 19.93
C ILE A 223 -15.53 16.71 19.00
N LEU A 224 -16.14 16.35 17.87
CA LEU A 224 -15.58 15.46 16.87
C LEU A 224 -15.50 16.17 15.53
N GLY A 225 -14.29 16.34 15.01
CA GLY A 225 -14.05 16.89 13.68
C GLY A 225 -14.03 15.83 12.60
N ILE A 226 -14.89 15.95 11.60
CA ILE A 226 -14.87 15.18 10.35
C ILE A 226 -14.12 15.99 9.30
N TRP A 227 -12.95 15.51 8.91
CA TRP A 227 -12.02 16.21 8.02
C TRP A 227 -11.69 15.39 6.76
N GLY A 228 -11.33 16.06 5.67
CA GLY A 228 -10.93 15.41 4.41
C GLY A 228 -11.21 16.26 3.17
N ILE A 229 -10.90 15.72 1.99
CA ILE A 229 -10.97 16.42 0.70
C ILE A 229 -12.40 16.87 0.33
N GLY A 230 -12.49 17.89 -0.54
CA GLY A 230 -13.77 18.34 -1.10
C GLY A 230 -14.50 17.22 -1.85
N GLY A 231 -15.78 17.00 -1.57
CA GLY A 231 -16.57 15.98 -2.29
C GLY A 231 -16.40 14.52 -1.81
N VAL A 232 -15.61 14.27 -0.75
CA VAL A 232 -15.42 12.92 -0.18
C VAL A 232 -16.64 12.37 0.57
N GLY A 233 -17.64 13.21 0.86
CA GLY A 233 -18.89 12.77 1.52
C GLY A 233 -19.03 13.12 3.00
N LYS A 234 -18.21 14.02 3.54
CA LYS A 234 -18.28 14.49 4.96
C LYS A 234 -19.70 14.86 5.41
N THR A 235 -20.39 15.71 4.66
CA THR A 235 -21.77 16.13 4.94
C THR A 235 -22.73 14.94 4.95
N THR A 236 -22.58 13.99 4.01
CA THR A 236 -23.39 12.77 3.95
C THR A 236 -23.18 11.90 5.19
N ILE A 237 -21.92 11.72 5.60
CA ILE A 237 -21.56 10.96 6.81
C ILE A 237 -22.10 11.64 8.07
N ALA A 238 -21.91 12.96 8.20
CA ALA A 238 -22.41 13.74 9.33
C ALA A 238 -23.95 13.69 9.43
N LYS A 239 -24.64 13.71 8.29
CA LYS A 239 -26.09 13.56 8.22
C LYS A 239 -26.55 12.16 8.62
N ALA A 240 -25.86 11.13 8.13
CA ALA A 240 -26.17 9.73 8.47
C ALA A 240 -26.01 9.46 9.97
N ILE A 241 -24.92 9.92 10.59
CA ILE A 241 -24.72 9.75 12.04
C ILE A 241 -25.75 10.55 12.84
N PHE A 242 -26.07 11.78 12.43
CA PHE A 242 -27.10 12.60 13.08
C PHE A 242 -28.45 11.89 13.09
N ASP A 243 -28.88 11.37 11.94
CA ASP A 243 -30.15 10.66 11.82
C ASP A 243 -30.13 9.36 12.64
N ALA A 244 -28.97 8.68 12.73
CA ALA A 244 -28.80 7.43 13.48
C ALA A 244 -28.78 7.59 15.00
N ILE A 245 -28.33 8.72 15.57
CA ILE A 245 -28.18 8.87 17.03
C ILE A 245 -29.00 10.01 17.65
N SER A 246 -29.61 10.90 16.86
CA SER A 246 -30.35 12.07 17.36
C SER A 246 -31.43 11.76 18.40
N TYR A 247 -32.06 10.60 18.33
CA TYR A 247 -33.12 10.19 19.27
C TYR A 247 -32.60 9.92 20.70
N GLN A 248 -31.30 9.73 20.88
CA GLN A 248 -30.68 9.46 22.19
C GLN A 248 -30.41 10.74 23.01
N PHE A 249 -30.68 11.92 22.43
CA PHE A 249 -30.40 13.23 23.02
C PHE A 249 -31.69 13.99 23.32
N LYS A 250 -31.65 14.86 24.34
CA LYS A 250 -32.80 15.69 24.74
C LYS A 250 -33.20 16.66 23.62
N ALA A 251 -32.19 17.25 22.96
CA ALA A 251 -32.34 18.09 21.80
C ALA A 251 -31.21 17.82 20.80
N SER A 252 -31.50 17.98 19.51
CA SER A 252 -30.55 17.74 18.44
C SER A 252 -30.70 18.78 17.33
N CYS A 253 -29.60 19.32 16.81
CA CYS A 253 -29.61 20.29 15.72
C CYS A 253 -28.59 19.95 14.65
N PHE A 254 -29.03 19.96 13.39
CA PHE A 254 -28.16 19.95 12.22
C PHE A 254 -28.20 21.34 11.57
N LEU A 255 -27.05 22.02 11.55
CA LEU A 255 -26.82 23.27 10.86
C LEU A 255 -26.02 22.99 9.59
N ALA A 256 -26.73 23.01 8.46
CA ALA A 256 -26.14 22.79 7.12
C ALA A 256 -25.42 24.06 6.62
N ASP A 257 -24.36 23.87 5.84
CA ASP A 257 -23.69 24.91 5.06
C ASP A 257 -23.37 26.19 5.86
N VAL A 258 -22.74 26.03 7.03
CA VAL A 258 -22.44 27.13 7.97
C VAL A 258 -21.67 28.25 7.28
N LYS A 259 -20.64 27.91 6.50
CA LYS A 259 -19.86 28.85 5.69
C LYS A 259 -20.72 29.74 4.80
N GLU A 260 -21.60 29.15 3.98
CA GLU A 260 -22.44 29.92 3.06
C GLU A 260 -23.47 30.78 3.81
N ASN A 261 -24.07 30.22 4.85
CA ASN A 261 -25.12 30.89 5.60
C ASN A 261 -24.57 32.04 6.47
N ALA A 262 -23.36 31.90 7.03
CA ALA A 262 -22.70 32.98 7.76
C ALA A 262 -22.38 34.17 6.85
N LYS A 263 -21.95 33.92 5.60
CA LYS A 263 -21.74 34.97 4.59
C LYS A 263 -23.04 35.65 4.15
N LYS A 264 -24.13 34.90 4.05
CA LYS A 264 -25.44 35.41 3.60
C LYS A 264 -26.20 36.18 4.69
N ASN A 265 -26.21 35.66 5.94
CA ASN A 265 -27.19 36.07 6.96
C ASN A 265 -26.58 36.49 8.31
N GLU A 266 -25.28 36.79 8.39
CA GLU A 266 -24.56 37.05 9.65
C GLU A 266 -24.61 35.88 10.66
N ILE A 267 -23.62 35.77 11.55
CA ILE A 267 -23.48 34.62 12.47
C ILE A 267 -24.65 34.51 13.47
N TYR A 268 -25.24 35.62 13.91
CA TYR A 268 -26.30 35.57 14.92
C TYR A 268 -27.61 34.94 14.40
N SER A 269 -27.85 34.96 13.09
CA SER A 269 -28.99 34.24 12.48
C SER A 269 -28.86 32.72 12.63
N LEU A 270 -27.62 32.21 12.55
CA LEU A 270 -27.30 30.81 12.78
C LEU A 270 -27.47 30.46 14.27
N GLN A 271 -27.09 31.36 15.18
CA GLN A 271 -27.33 31.19 16.62
C GLN A 271 -28.83 31.14 16.94
N ASN A 272 -29.65 32.02 16.36
CA ASN A 272 -31.12 31.98 16.50
C ASN A 272 -31.71 30.70 15.91
N THR A 273 -31.19 30.23 14.77
CA THR A 273 -31.61 28.97 14.16
C THR A 273 -31.26 27.77 15.05
N LEU A 274 -30.06 27.77 15.65
CA LEU A 274 -29.60 26.76 16.60
C LEU A 274 -30.52 26.70 17.81
N LEU A 275 -30.73 27.84 18.48
CA LEU A 275 -31.56 27.95 19.68
C LEU A 275 -33.01 27.60 19.38
N SER A 276 -33.59 28.10 18.29
CA SER A 276 -34.96 27.78 17.87
C SER A 276 -35.18 26.28 17.63
N LYS A 277 -34.20 25.60 17.02
CA LYS A 277 -34.27 24.15 16.80
C LYS A 277 -34.09 23.35 18.10
N LEU A 278 -33.16 23.75 18.96
CA LEU A 278 -32.88 23.04 20.22
C LEU A 278 -34.01 23.23 21.25
N LEU A 279 -34.57 24.43 21.34
CA LEU A 279 -35.68 24.78 22.25
C LEU A 279 -37.07 24.48 21.67
N ARG A 280 -37.16 24.14 20.38
CA ARG A 280 -38.41 23.84 19.64
C ARG A 280 -39.43 24.98 19.64
N LYS A 281 -38.98 26.21 19.86
CA LYS A 281 -39.80 27.43 19.82
C LYS A 281 -39.12 28.42 18.88
N LYS A 282 -39.86 28.86 17.86
CA LYS A 282 -39.40 29.93 16.96
C LYS A 282 -39.43 31.24 17.73
N ASP A 283 -38.27 31.79 18.00
CA ASP A 283 -38.09 33.07 18.68
C ASP A 283 -36.75 33.69 18.26
N ASP A 284 -36.66 35.01 18.36
CA ASP A 284 -35.41 35.75 18.12
C ASP A 284 -34.70 35.95 19.46
N TYR A 285 -34.02 34.89 19.90
CA TYR A 285 -33.36 34.83 21.22
C TYR A 285 -32.21 35.84 21.36
N VAL A 286 -31.51 36.11 20.25
CA VAL A 286 -30.28 36.92 20.24
C VAL A 286 -30.30 37.98 19.15
N ASN A 287 -29.83 39.18 19.49
CA ASN A 287 -29.85 40.37 18.63
C ASN A 287 -28.49 40.64 17.96
N ASN A 288 -27.41 40.03 18.46
CA ASN A 288 -26.07 40.12 17.89
C ASN A 288 -25.22 38.88 18.24
N LYS A 289 -24.04 38.74 17.62
CA LYS A 289 -23.18 37.55 17.78
C LYS A 289 -22.65 37.33 19.21
N PHE A 290 -22.42 38.40 19.98
CA PHE A 290 -21.91 38.34 21.35
C PHE A 290 -23.00 37.92 22.34
N ASP A 291 -24.24 38.38 22.13
CA ASP A 291 -25.39 37.93 22.91
C ASP A 291 -25.55 36.40 22.79
N GLY A 292 -25.43 35.86 21.57
CA GLY A 292 -25.50 34.42 21.35
C GLY A 292 -24.34 33.64 21.96
N LYS A 293 -23.13 34.20 21.95
CA LYS A 293 -21.98 33.60 22.64
C LYS A 293 -22.21 33.45 24.16
N CYS A 294 -23.02 34.32 24.76
CA CYS A 294 -23.38 34.23 26.18
C CYS A 294 -24.62 33.35 26.42
N MET A 295 -25.65 33.50 25.59
CA MET A 295 -26.92 32.77 25.74
C MET A 295 -26.78 31.26 25.53
N ILE A 296 -26.06 30.84 24.49
CA ILE A 296 -25.92 29.43 24.12
C ILE A 296 -25.38 28.60 25.32
N PRO A 297 -24.22 28.91 25.93
CA PRO A 297 -23.75 28.17 27.09
C PRO A 297 -24.70 28.22 28.28
N SER A 298 -25.34 29.37 28.56
CA SER A 298 -26.28 29.49 29.69
C SER A 298 -27.49 28.55 29.60
N ILE A 299 -27.87 28.16 28.39
CA ILE A 299 -29.00 27.27 28.11
C ILE A 299 -28.51 25.82 28.00
N LEU A 300 -27.42 25.59 27.26
CA LEU A 300 -26.98 24.26 26.88
C LEU A 300 -26.14 23.54 27.95
N CYS A 301 -25.56 24.25 28.93
CA CYS A 301 -24.72 23.66 29.98
C CYS A 301 -25.45 22.63 30.86
N SER A 302 -26.79 22.63 30.85
CA SER A 302 -27.63 21.69 31.60
C SER A 302 -28.34 20.66 30.72
N MET A 303 -28.05 20.66 29.41
CA MET A 303 -28.77 19.83 28.44
C MET A 303 -27.82 18.85 27.75
N LYS A 304 -28.24 17.58 27.68
CA LYS A 304 -27.62 16.56 26.82
C LYS A 304 -28.06 16.79 25.37
N VAL A 305 -27.19 17.36 24.54
CA VAL A 305 -27.49 17.77 23.16
C VAL A 305 -26.58 17.12 22.12
N LEU A 306 -27.12 16.97 20.91
CA LEU A 306 -26.36 16.61 19.71
C LEU A 306 -26.36 17.78 18.72
N ILE A 307 -25.20 18.32 18.41
CA ILE A 307 -25.07 19.43 17.45
C ILE A 307 -24.18 19.00 16.30
N VAL A 308 -24.62 19.25 15.07
CA VAL A 308 -23.80 19.08 13.87
C VAL A 308 -23.66 20.41 13.18
N LEU A 309 -22.43 20.85 13.01
CA LEU A 309 -22.04 22.05 12.29
C LEU A 309 -21.35 21.64 10.99
N ASP A 310 -22.04 21.84 9.87
CA ASP A 310 -21.58 21.39 8.56
C ASP A 310 -20.89 22.51 7.76
N ASP A 311 -19.78 22.19 7.11
CA ASP A 311 -18.95 23.04 6.26
C ASP A 311 -18.43 24.30 6.98
N ILE A 312 -17.61 24.10 8.02
CA ILE A 312 -16.89 25.19 8.70
C ILE A 312 -15.56 25.48 7.98
N ASP A 313 -15.27 26.75 7.70
CA ASP A 313 -14.01 27.20 7.10
C ASP A 313 -13.28 28.34 7.85
N HIS A 314 -13.82 28.82 8.97
CA HIS A 314 -13.22 29.89 9.78
C HIS A 314 -13.38 29.62 11.28
N SER A 315 -12.39 30.02 12.08
CA SER A 315 -12.36 29.78 13.54
C SER A 315 -13.51 30.47 14.27
N GLU A 316 -13.88 31.68 13.84
CA GLU A 316 -15.06 32.41 14.37
C GLU A 316 -16.34 31.57 14.35
N HIS A 317 -16.57 30.72 13.34
CA HIS A 317 -17.80 29.92 13.29
C HIS A 317 -17.90 28.98 14.50
N LEU A 318 -16.80 28.34 14.89
CA LEU A 318 -16.77 27.50 16.08
C LEU A 318 -16.88 28.34 17.35
N GLU A 319 -16.12 29.43 17.44
CA GLU A 319 -16.08 30.31 18.61
C GLU A 319 -17.47 30.84 19.00
N TYR A 320 -18.34 31.12 18.02
CA TYR A 320 -19.68 31.69 18.24
C TYR A 320 -20.81 30.66 18.22
N LEU A 321 -20.62 29.44 17.72
CA LEU A 321 -21.67 28.42 17.62
C LEU A 321 -21.49 27.24 18.60
N ALA A 322 -20.25 26.85 18.89
CA ALA A 322 -19.96 25.70 19.74
C ALA A 322 -18.79 25.89 20.73
N GLY A 323 -18.18 27.08 20.77
CA GLY A 323 -17.31 27.56 21.85
C GLY A 323 -16.31 26.53 22.39
N ASP A 324 -16.48 26.19 23.67
CA ASP A 324 -15.67 25.21 24.39
C ASP A 324 -16.58 24.13 25.01
N VAL A 325 -16.01 23.02 25.50
CA VAL A 325 -16.77 21.88 26.06
C VAL A 325 -17.67 22.28 27.23
N ASP A 326 -17.30 23.31 27.99
CA ASP A 326 -18.06 23.87 29.12
C ASP A 326 -19.42 24.47 28.72
N TRP A 327 -19.67 24.66 27.41
CA TRP A 327 -20.94 25.17 26.91
C TRP A 327 -22.07 24.14 27.02
N PHE A 328 -21.75 22.86 27.20
CA PHE A 328 -22.69 21.77 27.06
C PHE A 328 -22.80 20.92 28.32
N GLY A 329 -23.98 20.36 28.57
CA GLY A 329 -24.19 19.41 29.66
C GLY A 329 -23.57 18.05 29.37
N ASN A 330 -23.26 17.30 30.44
CA ASN A 330 -22.69 15.96 30.36
C ASN A 330 -23.46 15.03 29.39
N GLY A 331 -22.71 14.24 28.63
CA GLY A 331 -23.22 13.34 27.60
C GLY A 331 -23.51 14.02 26.25
N SER A 332 -23.19 15.30 26.08
CA SER A 332 -23.37 16.02 24.82
C SER A 332 -22.32 15.67 23.76
N ARG A 333 -22.71 15.74 22.49
CA ARG A 333 -21.83 15.46 21.35
C ARG A 333 -21.96 16.57 20.31
N VAL A 334 -20.83 17.14 19.91
CA VAL A 334 -20.75 18.13 18.83
C VAL A 334 -19.95 17.51 17.69
N ILE A 335 -20.46 17.57 16.47
CA ILE A 335 -19.81 17.07 15.27
C ILE A 335 -19.59 18.25 14.33
N VAL A 336 -18.38 18.40 13.85
CA VAL A 336 -17.98 19.51 12.99
C VAL A 336 -17.46 18.93 11.69
N THR A 337 -17.98 19.36 10.53
CA THR A 337 -17.37 18.99 9.24
C THR A 337 -16.54 20.14 8.70
N THR A 338 -15.33 19.86 8.23
CA THR A 338 -14.46 20.88 7.65
C THR A 338 -13.52 20.30 6.60
N ARG A 339 -12.98 21.18 5.77
CA ARG A 339 -11.86 20.88 4.87
C ARG A 339 -10.51 21.29 5.48
N ASN A 340 -10.51 22.02 6.59
CA ASN A 340 -9.31 22.56 7.23
C ASN A 340 -9.09 21.95 8.62
N LYS A 341 -8.07 21.10 8.75
CA LYS A 341 -7.73 20.38 9.99
C LYS A 341 -7.44 21.32 11.16
N HIS A 342 -6.79 22.46 10.90
CA HIS A 342 -6.35 23.40 11.93
C HIS A 342 -7.50 24.01 12.74
N LEU A 343 -8.74 23.95 12.23
CA LEU A 343 -9.91 24.48 12.95
C LEU A 343 -10.33 23.62 14.16
N ILE A 344 -9.78 22.40 14.30
CA ILE A 344 -10.20 21.40 15.31
C ILE A 344 -9.04 21.05 16.27
N GLU A 345 -7.94 21.81 16.30
CA GLU A 345 -6.70 21.43 16.99
C GLU A 345 -6.71 21.48 18.54
N LYS A 346 -7.86 21.71 19.19
CA LYS A 346 -7.97 21.73 20.66
C LYS A 346 -8.35 20.35 21.21
N ASP A 347 -7.42 19.44 21.53
CA ASP A 347 -7.68 18.13 22.21
C ASP A 347 -8.85 17.27 21.68
N ASP A 348 -9.42 17.64 20.54
CA ASP A 348 -10.68 17.15 20.01
C ASP A 348 -10.43 15.91 19.15
N ALA A 349 -11.39 14.99 19.16
CA ALA A 349 -11.28 13.81 18.32
C ALA A 349 -11.38 14.21 16.84
N ILE A 350 -10.47 13.73 16.00
CA ILE A 350 -10.52 13.92 14.54
C ILE A 350 -10.82 12.58 13.85
N TYR A 351 -11.69 12.64 12.86
CA TYR A 351 -12.03 11.58 11.93
C TYR A 351 -11.71 12.03 10.50
N GLU A 352 -10.62 11.51 9.95
CA GLU A 352 -10.28 11.69 8.55
C GLU A 352 -11.11 10.75 7.67
N VAL A 353 -11.78 11.32 6.67
CA VAL A 353 -12.60 10.57 5.72
C VAL A 353 -11.74 10.15 4.53
N SER A 354 -11.53 8.85 4.40
CA SER A 354 -10.88 8.24 3.24
C SER A 354 -11.81 8.23 2.01
N THR A 355 -11.22 8.07 0.83
CA THR A 355 -11.99 7.78 -0.40
C THR A 355 -12.63 6.39 -0.33
N LEU A 356 -13.62 6.14 -1.21
CA LEU A 356 -14.29 4.85 -1.27
C LEU A 356 -13.34 3.76 -1.81
N PRO A 357 -13.33 2.55 -1.22
CA PRO A 357 -12.70 1.38 -1.81
C PRO A 357 -13.23 1.10 -3.22
N ASP A 358 -12.40 0.50 -4.08
CA ASP A 358 -12.73 0.29 -5.51
C ASP A 358 -14.08 -0.43 -5.73
N HIS A 359 -14.39 -1.41 -4.88
CA HIS A 359 -15.67 -2.13 -4.93
C HIS A 359 -16.87 -1.21 -4.64
N GLU A 360 -16.79 -0.38 -3.60
CA GLU A 360 -17.85 0.56 -3.23
C GLU A 360 -17.96 1.73 -4.23
N ALA A 361 -16.81 2.18 -4.75
CA ALA A 361 -16.73 3.17 -5.80
C ALA A 361 -17.45 2.70 -7.07
N MET A 362 -17.23 1.42 -7.45
CA MET A 362 -17.91 0.78 -8.58
C MET A 362 -19.42 0.72 -8.36
N GLN A 363 -19.87 0.28 -7.17
CA GLN A 363 -21.29 0.24 -6.83
C GLN A 363 -21.95 1.62 -6.92
N LEU A 364 -21.32 2.65 -6.35
CA LEU A 364 -21.84 4.02 -6.39
C LEU A 364 -21.93 4.53 -7.84
N PHE A 365 -20.89 4.32 -8.64
CA PHE A 365 -20.89 4.71 -10.05
C PHE A 365 -22.02 4.02 -10.83
N ASN A 366 -22.16 2.69 -10.69
CA ASN A 366 -23.18 1.92 -11.42
C ASN A 366 -24.60 2.32 -11.02
N LYS A 367 -24.80 2.64 -9.75
CA LYS A 367 -26.07 3.15 -9.27
C LYS A 367 -26.45 4.48 -9.97
N HIS A 368 -25.49 5.36 -10.25
CA HIS A 368 -25.75 6.59 -10.97
C HIS A 368 -25.84 6.40 -12.50
N ALA A 369 -24.98 5.55 -13.08
CA ALA A 369 -24.91 5.30 -14.53
C ALA A 369 -26.03 4.38 -15.06
N PHE A 370 -26.34 3.30 -14.34
CA PHE A 370 -27.25 2.23 -14.79
C PHE A 370 -28.49 2.04 -13.93
N LYS A 371 -28.53 2.63 -12.71
CA LYS A 371 -29.59 2.40 -11.71
C LYS A 371 -29.68 0.94 -11.23
N LYS A 372 -28.56 0.21 -11.31
CA LYS A 372 -28.37 -1.17 -10.87
C LYS A 372 -26.97 -1.31 -10.24
N GLU A 373 -26.74 -2.40 -9.50
CA GLU A 373 -25.44 -2.66 -8.86
C GLU A 373 -24.37 -3.07 -9.87
N ASP A 374 -24.74 -3.92 -10.84
CA ASP A 374 -23.83 -4.39 -11.89
C ASP A 374 -24.09 -3.71 -13.24
N PRO A 375 -23.03 -3.35 -13.98
CA PRO A 375 -23.13 -2.83 -15.32
C PRO A 375 -23.24 -3.99 -16.33
N ASP A 376 -23.88 -3.75 -17.48
CA ASP A 376 -23.88 -4.74 -18.57
C ASP A 376 -22.43 -5.02 -19.03
N GLU A 377 -22.13 -6.27 -19.42
CA GLU A 377 -20.77 -6.73 -19.78
C GLU A 377 -20.02 -5.81 -20.76
N SER A 378 -20.73 -5.24 -21.73
CA SER A 378 -20.16 -4.33 -22.73
C SER A 378 -19.66 -2.99 -22.16
N PHE A 379 -20.13 -2.58 -20.97
CA PHE A 379 -19.74 -1.33 -20.31
C PHE A 379 -18.77 -1.54 -19.15
N LYS A 380 -18.49 -2.78 -18.71
CA LYS A 380 -17.60 -3.08 -17.57
C LYS A 380 -16.23 -2.44 -17.71
N LYS A 381 -15.58 -2.61 -18.86
CA LYS A 381 -14.25 -2.03 -19.13
C LYS A 381 -14.24 -0.51 -18.97
N PHE A 382 -15.19 0.18 -19.59
CA PHE A 382 -15.28 1.65 -19.52
C PHE A 382 -15.66 2.15 -18.13
N SER A 383 -16.50 1.39 -17.41
CA SER A 383 -16.87 1.72 -16.03
C SER A 383 -15.64 1.63 -15.12
N LEU A 384 -14.82 0.58 -15.27
CA LEU A 384 -13.56 0.43 -14.56
C LEU A 384 -12.58 1.57 -14.87
N GLU A 385 -12.46 1.98 -16.14
CA GLU A 385 -11.61 3.12 -16.51
C GLU A 385 -12.06 4.44 -15.83
N VAL A 386 -13.35 4.70 -15.73
CA VAL A 386 -13.89 5.91 -15.08
C VAL A 386 -13.72 5.84 -13.56
N VAL A 387 -13.99 4.69 -12.94
CA VAL A 387 -13.85 4.48 -11.49
C VAL A 387 -12.38 4.59 -11.08
N ASN A 388 -11.47 3.98 -11.84
CA ASN A 388 -10.03 4.06 -11.60
C ASN A 388 -9.52 5.50 -11.68
N HIS A 389 -10.09 6.31 -12.58
CA HIS A 389 -9.74 7.73 -12.70
C HIS A 389 -10.38 8.60 -11.59
N ALA A 390 -11.52 8.19 -11.04
CA ALA A 390 -12.16 8.87 -9.90
C ALA A 390 -11.44 8.60 -8.57
N LYS A 391 -10.66 7.51 -8.48
CA LYS A 391 -9.91 7.08 -7.28
C LYS A 391 -10.76 7.06 -6.01
N GLY A 392 -12.02 6.62 -6.16
CA GLY A 392 -12.95 6.50 -5.03
C GLY A 392 -13.57 7.82 -4.56
N LEU A 393 -13.40 8.95 -5.25
CA LEU A 393 -14.05 10.21 -4.88
C LEU A 393 -15.57 10.17 -5.20
N PRO A 394 -16.48 10.17 -4.19
CA PRO A 394 -17.93 10.01 -4.41
C PRO A 394 -18.54 11.08 -5.32
N LEU A 395 -18.09 12.33 -5.19
CA LEU A 395 -18.56 13.44 -6.02
C LEU A 395 -18.31 13.17 -7.51
N ALA A 396 -17.11 12.72 -7.87
CA ALA A 396 -16.75 12.46 -9.27
C ALA A 396 -17.54 11.26 -9.83
N LEU A 397 -17.65 10.18 -9.05
CA LEU A 397 -18.42 8.98 -9.41
C LEU A 397 -19.89 9.33 -9.70
N LYS A 398 -20.50 10.17 -8.86
CA LYS A 398 -21.89 10.62 -9.03
C LYS A 398 -22.09 11.51 -10.25
N VAL A 399 -21.20 12.49 -10.47
CA VAL A 399 -21.28 13.41 -11.62
C VAL A 399 -21.04 12.66 -12.93
N TRP A 400 -19.99 11.86 -13.03
CA TRP A 400 -19.67 11.10 -14.24
C TRP A 400 -20.66 9.98 -14.52
N GLY A 401 -21.13 9.26 -13.49
CA GLY A 401 -22.19 8.27 -13.65
C GLY A 401 -23.46 8.92 -14.21
N SER A 402 -23.85 10.07 -13.68
CA SER A 402 -25.02 10.82 -14.19
C SER A 402 -24.81 11.36 -15.61
N LEU A 403 -23.60 11.81 -15.96
CA LEU A 403 -23.23 12.28 -17.30
C LEU A 403 -23.30 11.17 -18.36
N LEU A 404 -23.02 9.93 -17.96
CA LEU A 404 -22.99 8.75 -18.83
C LEU A 404 -24.35 8.02 -18.87
N HIS A 405 -25.28 8.37 -17.99
CA HIS A 405 -26.59 7.77 -17.90
C HIS A 405 -27.35 7.85 -19.23
N LYS A 406 -27.93 6.72 -19.66
CA LYS A 406 -28.71 6.57 -20.91
C LYS A 406 -27.96 6.90 -22.22
N LYS A 407 -26.63 6.95 -22.21
CA LYS A 407 -25.82 7.09 -23.43
C LYS A 407 -25.50 5.74 -24.07
N CYS A 408 -25.35 5.71 -25.38
CA CYS A 408 -24.88 4.51 -26.10
C CYS A 408 -23.36 4.31 -25.96
N LEU A 409 -22.87 3.11 -26.28
CA LEU A 409 -21.46 2.72 -26.15
C LEU A 409 -20.49 3.68 -26.89
N THR A 410 -20.86 4.15 -28.08
CA THR A 410 -20.03 5.08 -28.86
C THR A 410 -19.85 6.43 -28.15
N LEU A 411 -20.94 6.96 -27.58
CA LEU A 411 -20.92 8.21 -26.83
C LEU A 411 -20.21 8.04 -25.48
N TRP A 412 -20.31 6.87 -24.85
CA TRP A 412 -19.53 6.50 -23.67
C TRP A 412 -18.04 6.64 -23.94
N ARG A 413 -17.52 5.96 -24.98
CA ARG A 413 -16.11 6.00 -25.35
C ARG A 413 -15.60 7.43 -25.55
N ILE A 414 -16.35 8.26 -26.28
CA ILE A 414 -15.98 9.67 -26.51
C ILE A 414 -15.99 10.47 -25.19
N THR A 415 -17.01 10.26 -24.36
CA THR A 415 -17.13 10.99 -23.09
C THR A 415 -16.05 10.58 -22.08
N VAL A 416 -15.70 9.28 -22.01
CA VAL A 416 -14.61 8.77 -21.15
C VAL A 416 -13.26 9.34 -21.58
N GLU A 417 -12.98 9.38 -22.89
CA GLU A 417 -11.79 10.05 -23.43
C GLU A 417 -11.74 11.55 -23.09
N GLN A 418 -12.90 12.22 -23.10
CA GLN A 418 -12.99 13.63 -22.71
C GLN A 418 -12.74 13.83 -21.22
N ILE A 419 -13.29 12.96 -20.35
CA ILE A 419 -13.07 12.99 -18.90
C ILE A 419 -11.57 12.88 -18.60
N LYS A 420 -10.86 11.94 -19.23
CA LYS A 420 -9.42 11.74 -19.05
C LYS A 420 -8.57 12.92 -19.53
N LYS A 421 -9.02 13.65 -20.56
CA LYS A 421 -8.26 14.78 -21.14
C LYS A 421 -8.52 16.10 -20.45
N ASN A 422 -9.76 16.32 -20.04
CA ASN A 422 -10.23 17.53 -19.39
C ASN A 422 -11.21 17.13 -18.30
N SER A 423 -10.76 17.20 -17.04
CA SER A 423 -11.65 17.08 -15.90
C SER A 423 -12.85 18.04 -16.07
N ASN A 424 -14.07 17.50 -15.91
CA ASN A 424 -15.33 18.20 -16.17
C ASN A 424 -15.45 19.47 -15.31
N SER A 425 -15.89 20.59 -15.88
CA SER A 425 -15.97 21.88 -15.18
C SER A 425 -16.79 21.80 -13.89
N GLU A 426 -17.85 20.98 -13.82
CA GLU A 426 -18.65 20.89 -12.60
C GLU A 426 -17.90 20.31 -11.40
N ILE A 427 -17.03 19.30 -11.61
CA ILE A 427 -16.21 18.72 -10.55
C ILE A 427 -15.10 19.69 -10.17
N VAL A 428 -14.46 20.27 -11.19
CA VAL A 428 -13.39 21.25 -10.99
C VAL A 428 -13.87 22.44 -10.18
N GLU A 429 -15.02 23.04 -10.51
CA GLU A 429 -15.56 24.18 -9.76
C GLU A 429 -15.84 23.83 -8.29
N LYS A 430 -16.29 22.61 -7.98
CA LYS A 430 -16.54 22.17 -6.58
C LYS A 430 -15.25 21.91 -5.80
N LEU A 431 -14.20 21.40 -6.45
CA LEU A 431 -12.89 21.20 -5.84
C LEU A 431 -12.12 22.52 -5.70
N LYS A 432 -12.25 23.40 -6.69
CA LYS A 432 -11.60 24.71 -6.77
C LYS A 432 -11.98 25.65 -5.63
N ILE A 433 -13.14 25.47 -4.99
CA ILE A 433 -13.51 26.22 -3.78
C ILE A 433 -12.41 26.19 -2.70
N SER A 434 -11.70 25.05 -2.55
CA SER A 434 -10.60 24.94 -1.60
C SER A 434 -9.36 25.72 -2.05
N TYR A 435 -9.09 25.76 -3.36
CA TYR A 435 -8.01 26.53 -3.98
C TYR A 435 -8.27 28.04 -3.93
N ASP A 436 -9.49 28.49 -4.25
CA ASP A 436 -9.88 29.90 -4.23
C ASP A 436 -9.82 30.51 -2.82
N GLY A 437 -9.79 29.68 -1.78
CA GLY A 437 -9.61 30.09 -0.38
C GLY A 437 -8.18 29.99 0.14
N LEU A 438 -7.18 29.87 -0.74
CA LEU A 438 -5.75 29.97 -0.44
C LEU A 438 -5.25 31.39 -0.67
N GLU A 439 -4.23 31.80 0.10
CA GLU A 439 -3.50 33.04 -0.16
C GLU A 439 -2.68 32.96 -1.46
N PRO A 440 -2.32 34.09 -2.10
CA PRO A 440 -1.62 34.09 -3.38
C PRO A 440 -0.33 33.24 -3.41
N GLU A 441 0.50 33.29 -2.38
CA GLU A 441 1.72 32.48 -2.32
C GLU A 441 1.41 30.97 -2.20
N GLU A 442 0.38 30.61 -1.43
CA GLU A 442 -0.07 29.22 -1.26
C GLU A 442 -0.65 28.65 -2.56
N GLN A 443 -1.32 29.50 -3.36
CA GLN A 443 -1.81 29.14 -4.69
C GLN A 443 -0.65 28.80 -5.63
N GLU A 444 0.42 29.60 -5.65
CA GLU A 444 1.59 29.33 -6.50
C GLU A 444 2.29 28.03 -6.10
N ILE A 445 2.44 27.76 -4.79
CA ILE A 445 2.96 26.48 -4.28
C ILE A 445 2.08 25.32 -4.74
N PHE A 446 0.76 25.44 -4.57
CA PHE A 446 -0.19 24.40 -4.99
C PHE A 446 -0.08 24.09 -6.48
N LEU A 447 -0.01 25.12 -7.32
CA LEU A 447 0.10 24.95 -8.77
C LEU A 447 1.44 24.32 -9.17
N ASP A 448 2.53 24.64 -8.50
CA ASP A 448 3.84 24.01 -8.73
C ASP A 448 3.79 22.51 -8.40
N ILE A 449 3.20 22.15 -7.26
CA ILE A 449 3.06 20.74 -6.87
C ILE A 449 2.17 20.00 -7.86
N ALA A 450 1.00 20.57 -8.22
CA ALA A 450 0.07 19.93 -9.14
C ALA A 450 0.63 19.77 -10.56
N CYS A 451 1.47 20.70 -11.02
CA CYS A 451 2.04 20.61 -12.36
C CYS A 451 3.26 19.70 -12.43
N PHE A 452 4.13 19.74 -11.40
CA PHE A 452 5.52 19.26 -11.52
C PHE A 452 6.02 18.39 -10.36
N PHE A 453 5.62 18.67 -9.12
CA PHE A 453 6.26 18.07 -7.94
C PHE A 453 5.50 16.92 -7.27
N ARG A 454 4.38 16.48 -7.84
CA ARG A 454 3.71 15.26 -7.37
C ARG A 454 4.67 14.05 -7.45
N GLY A 455 4.74 13.27 -6.37
CA GLY A 455 5.57 12.07 -6.24
C GLY A 455 7.06 12.34 -6.01
N LYS A 456 7.45 13.61 -5.82
CA LYS A 456 8.83 14.01 -5.52
C LYS A 456 9.09 14.03 -4.02
N GLU A 457 10.34 13.85 -3.64
CA GLU A 457 10.78 13.89 -2.24
C GLU A 457 10.56 15.28 -1.64
N ARG A 458 10.03 15.31 -0.42
CA ARG A 458 9.71 16.56 0.26
C ARG A 458 10.93 17.47 0.40
N LYS A 459 12.08 16.90 0.77
CA LYS A 459 13.34 17.66 0.96
C LYS A 459 13.74 18.41 -0.31
N GLU A 460 13.72 17.76 -1.47
CA GLU A 460 14.07 18.40 -2.76
C GLU A 460 13.09 19.52 -3.12
N VAL A 461 11.79 19.26 -3.03
CA VAL A 461 10.75 20.25 -3.40
C VAL A 461 10.80 21.48 -2.49
N MET A 462 11.01 21.27 -1.19
CA MET A 462 11.13 22.33 -0.21
C MET A 462 12.28 23.30 -0.54
N GLN A 463 13.45 22.78 -0.94
CA GLN A 463 14.59 23.61 -1.32
C GLN A 463 14.27 24.50 -2.55
N ILE A 464 13.50 23.98 -3.52
CA ILE A 464 13.07 24.76 -4.69
C ILE A 464 12.10 25.86 -4.29
N LEU A 465 11.08 25.53 -3.49
CA LEU A 465 10.04 26.47 -3.07
C LEU A 465 10.61 27.58 -2.18
N GLU A 466 11.55 27.27 -1.27
CA GLU A 466 12.26 28.25 -0.45
C GLU A 466 13.04 29.26 -1.30
N SER A 467 13.67 28.81 -2.39
CA SER A 467 14.42 29.70 -3.30
C SER A 467 13.52 30.65 -4.11
N CYS A 468 12.21 30.40 -4.13
CA CYS A 468 11.23 31.28 -4.74
C CYS A 468 10.76 32.40 -3.80
N ASP A 469 11.34 32.54 -2.60
CA ASP A 469 10.94 33.47 -1.53
C ASP A 469 9.50 33.22 -1.01
N PHE A 470 8.94 32.05 -1.31
CA PHE A 470 7.67 31.63 -0.72
C PHE A 470 7.93 31.08 0.68
N GLY A 471 7.02 31.31 1.63
CA GLY A 471 7.05 30.64 2.93
C GLY A 471 6.73 29.15 2.76
N ALA A 472 7.64 28.38 2.17
CA ALA A 472 7.40 27.03 1.64
C ALA A 472 6.87 26.07 2.70
N GLU A 473 7.44 26.09 3.90
CA GLU A 473 7.07 25.15 4.97
C GLU A 473 5.68 25.48 5.51
N TYR A 474 5.42 26.76 5.77
CA TYR A 474 4.10 27.24 6.16
C TYR A 474 3.07 26.94 5.07
N GLY A 475 3.37 27.26 3.81
CA GLY A 475 2.48 27.04 2.68
C GLY A 475 2.15 25.56 2.47
N LEU A 476 3.15 24.68 2.50
CA LEU A 476 2.93 23.22 2.40
C LEU A 476 2.06 22.71 3.56
N ASN A 477 2.31 23.16 4.78
CA ASN A 477 1.49 22.81 5.94
C ASN A 477 0.04 23.29 5.78
N VAL A 478 -0.19 24.48 5.24
CA VAL A 478 -1.55 24.97 4.93
C VAL A 478 -2.23 24.09 3.89
N LEU A 479 -1.52 23.68 2.82
CA LEU A 479 -2.07 22.77 1.81
C LEU A 479 -2.43 21.40 2.39
N ILE A 480 -1.59 20.86 3.28
CA ILE A 480 -1.86 19.60 4.00
C ILE A 480 -3.09 19.75 4.89
N ASN A 481 -3.15 20.83 5.69
CA ASN A 481 -4.28 21.10 6.57
C ASN A 481 -5.59 21.26 5.81
N LYS A 482 -5.56 21.82 4.60
CA LYS A 482 -6.72 21.94 3.70
C LYS A 482 -7.02 20.67 2.89
N SER A 483 -6.32 19.56 3.16
CA SER A 483 -6.38 18.28 2.43
C SER A 483 -6.16 18.41 0.92
N LEU A 484 -5.36 19.37 0.46
CA LEU A 484 -5.03 19.51 -0.95
C LEU A 484 -3.83 18.65 -1.36
N VAL A 485 -2.96 18.38 -0.39
CA VAL A 485 -1.70 17.63 -0.53
C VAL A 485 -1.54 16.75 0.71
N PHE A 486 -0.84 15.63 0.61
CA PHE A 486 -0.43 14.81 1.76
C PHE A 486 0.99 14.28 1.56
N ILE A 487 1.63 13.84 2.65
CA ILE A 487 2.95 13.22 2.60
C ILE A 487 2.77 11.70 2.72
N SER A 488 3.40 10.97 1.81
CA SER A 488 3.39 9.49 1.82
C SER A 488 4.33 8.91 2.89
N GLU A 489 4.24 7.61 3.13
CA GLU A 489 5.14 6.88 4.06
C GLU A 489 6.63 6.98 3.68
N TYR A 490 6.92 7.29 2.41
CA TYR A 490 8.28 7.46 1.87
C TYR A 490 8.73 8.93 1.81
N ASP A 491 8.11 9.82 2.58
CA ASP A 491 8.38 11.28 2.61
C ASP A 491 8.28 11.98 1.24
N ARG A 492 7.37 11.48 0.37
CA ARG A 492 7.06 12.11 -0.93
C ARG A 492 5.78 12.90 -0.88
N ILE A 493 5.76 14.03 -1.59
CA ILE A 493 4.60 14.92 -1.71
C ILE A 493 3.60 14.31 -2.71
N GLU A 494 2.40 13.99 -2.24
CA GLU A 494 1.34 13.39 -3.04
C GLU A 494 0.07 14.24 -3.01
N MET A 495 -0.76 14.05 -4.04
CA MET A 495 -2.09 14.64 -4.12
C MET A 495 -3.04 13.71 -4.87
N HIS A 496 -4.33 13.89 -4.61
CA HIS A 496 -5.36 13.13 -5.30
C HIS A 496 -5.41 13.51 -6.80
N ASP A 497 -5.55 12.54 -7.70
CA ASP A 497 -5.56 12.73 -9.16
C ASP A 497 -6.49 13.88 -9.61
N LEU A 498 -7.73 13.91 -9.09
CA LEU A 498 -8.68 14.98 -9.39
C LEU A 498 -8.31 16.38 -8.84
N ILE A 499 -7.51 16.44 -7.77
CA ILE A 499 -6.98 17.71 -7.24
C ILE A 499 -5.84 18.19 -8.16
N GLU A 500 -4.98 17.28 -8.62
CA GLU A 500 -3.96 17.56 -9.63
C GLU A 500 -4.60 18.08 -10.92
N ASP A 501 -5.62 17.38 -11.43
CA ASP A 501 -6.38 17.79 -12.60
C ASP A 501 -7.01 19.17 -12.44
N MET A 502 -7.54 19.48 -11.25
CA MET A 502 -8.06 20.81 -10.93
C MET A 502 -6.96 21.87 -11.00
N GLY A 503 -5.78 21.63 -10.41
CA GLY A 503 -4.64 22.55 -10.50
C GLY A 503 -4.18 22.76 -11.95
N ARG A 504 -4.03 21.68 -12.72
CA ARG A 504 -3.70 21.74 -14.16
C ARG A 504 -4.78 22.46 -14.96
N TYR A 505 -6.06 22.30 -14.60
CA TYR A 505 -7.17 23.01 -15.23
C TYR A 505 -7.14 24.51 -14.94
N VAL A 506 -6.85 24.92 -13.69
CA VAL A 506 -6.71 26.32 -13.30
C VAL A 506 -5.66 27.01 -14.18
N VAL A 507 -4.49 26.41 -14.37
CA VAL A 507 -3.45 26.95 -15.28
C VAL A 507 -3.95 27.01 -16.73
N LYS A 508 -4.63 25.97 -17.22
CA LYS A 508 -5.18 25.97 -18.60
C LYS A 508 -6.21 27.08 -18.83
N MET A 509 -6.94 27.49 -17.79
CA MET A 509 -7.97 28.55 -17.82
C MET A 509 -7.42 29.96 -17.58
N GLN A 510 -6.16 30.13 -17.17
CA GLN A 510 -5.51 31.44 -17.11
C GLN A 510 -5.47 32.05 -18.52
N LYS A 511 -6.34 33.05 -18.74
CA LYS A 511 -6.71 33.75 -19.99
C LYS A 511 -5.76 33.59 -21.19
N LEU A 512 -6.26 32.93 -22.26
CA LEU A 512 -5.62 32.64 -23.55
C LEU A 512 -4.37 31.73 -23.44
N PRO A 513 -4.14 30.78 -24.37
CA PRO A 513 -2.92 29.96 -24.42
C PRO A 513 -1.61 30.78 -24.35
N LYS A 514 -1.70 32.07 -24.70
CA LYS A 514 -0.65 33.08 -24.79
C LYS A 514 -0.19 33.69 -23.44
N LYS A 515 -0.74 33.26 -22.30
CA LYS A 515 -0.39 33.81 -20.96
C LYS A 515 -0.17 32.74 -19.87
N ARG A 516 0.01 31.47 -20.24
CA ARG A 516 0.22 30.41 -19.25
C ARG A 516 1.58 30.57 -18.59
N SER A 517 1.61 30.54 -17.26
CA SER A 517 2.86 30.59 -16.50
C SER A 517 3.58 29.24 -16.41
N ARG A 518 2.82 28.13 -16.42
CA ARG A 518 3.33 26.76 -16.31
C ARG A 518 2.99 25.95 -17.56
N ILE A 519 3.98 25.25 -18.12
CA ILE A 519 3.82 24.45 -19.33
C ILE A 519 4.43 23.06 -19.12
N TRP A 520 3.64 22.03 -19.38
CA TRP A 520 4.08 20.63 -19.31
C TRP A 520 3.70 19.77 -20.52
N ASP A 521 2.77 20.25 -21.36
CA ASP A 521 2.36 19.55 -22.57
C ASP A 521 3.32 19.85 -23.71
N VAL A 522 3.83 18.80 -24.37
CA VAL A 522 4.83 18.90 -25.44
C VAL A 522 4.33 19.76 -26.61
N GLU A 523 3.05 19.66 -26.97
CA GLU A 523 2.49 20.44 -28.08
C GLU A 523 2.34 21.92 -27.71
N ASP A 524 2.09 22.22 -26.44
CA ASP A 524 2.08 23.59 -25.94
C ASP A 524 3.51 24.18 -25.86
N VAL A 525 4.51 23.38 -25.47
CA VAL A 525 5.94 23.79 -25.55
C VAL A 525 6.32 24.10 -27.01
N LYS A 526 6.02 23.21 -27.96
CA LYS A 526 6.31 23.41 -29.39
C LYS A 526 5.70 24.72 -29.92
N LYS A 527 4.44 25.01 -29.58
CA LYS A 527 3.77 26.26 -30.00
C LYS A 527 4.47 27.49 -29.43
N VAL A 528 4.83 27.49 -28.14
CA VAL A 528 5.53 28.64 -27.53
C VAL A 528 6.92 28.84 -28.15
N MET A 529 7.62 27.74 -28.47
CA MET A 529 8.95 27.78 -29.09
C MET A 529 8.93 28.22 -30.57
N ILE A 530 7.84 27.97 -31.31
CA ILE A 530 7.69 28.37 -32.72
C ILE A 530 7.11 29.79 -32.84
N ASP A 531 6.04 30.08 -32.11
CA ASP A 531 5.27 31.32 -32.28
C ASP A 531 5.78 32.47 -31.40
N TYR A 532 6.80 32.23 -30.56
CA TYR A 532 7.35 33.15 -29.55
C TYR A 532 6.31 33.75 -28.59
N THR A 533 5.11 33.19 -28.55
CA THR A 533 3.95 33.83 -27.98
C THR A 533 3.81 33.47 -26.51
N GLY A 534 3.69 34.47 -25.63
CA GLY A 534 3.57 34.26 -24.18
C GLY A 534 4.90 33.99 -23.47
N THR A 535 6.03 34.02 -24.19
CA THR A 535 7.39 33.82 -23.65
C THR A 535 7.70 34.66 -22.42
N MET A 536 7.21 35.91 -22.35
CA MET A 536 7.41 36.79 -21.19
C MET A 536 6.65 36.37 -19.93
N THR A 537 5.58 35.57 -20.05
CA THR A 537 4.76 35.12 -18.91
C THR A 537 5.13 33.71 -18.45
N VAL A 538 5.93 32.96 -19.21
CA VAL A 538 6.32 31.59 -18.84
C VAL A 538 7.32 31.64 -17.69
N GLU A 539 6.95 30.99 -16.60
CA GLU A 539 7.75 30.85 -15.39
C GLU A 539 8.30 29.43 -15.22
N ALA A 540 7.59 28.42 -15.72
CA ALA A 540 8.01 27.03 -15.60
C ALA A 540 7.72 26.21 -16.86
N ILE A 541 8.74 25.49 -17.32
CA ILE A 541 8.64 24.50 -18.40
C ILE A 541 9.14 23.17 -17.86
N TRP A 542 8.33 22.13 -17.97
CA TRP A 542 8.72 20.78 -17.55
C TRP A 542 8.12 19.74 -18.48
N PHE A 543 8.93 19.08 -19.28
CA PHE A 543 8.43 18.03 -20.16
C PHE A 543 9.49 16.97 -20.43
N SER A 544 9.02 15.77 -20.76
CA SER A 544 9.87 14.67 -21.23
C SER A 544 9.57 14.40 -22.71
N TYR A 545 10.61 14.24 -23.52
CA TYR A 545 10.49 14.07 -24.97
C TYR A 545 11.50 13.07 -25.53
N TYR A 546 10.99 12.00 -26.12
CA TYR A 546 11.78 10.92 -26.74
C TYR A 546 11.65 10.87 -28.28
N GLY A 547 11.11 11.93 -28.89
CA GLY A 547 10.87 12.00 -30.33
C GLY A 547 12.08 12.52 -31.13
N LYS A 548 12.08 12.26 -32.45
CA LYS A 548 13.11 12.76 -33.37
C LYS A 548 12.85 14.18 -33.90
N GLU A 549 11.69 14.78 -33.61
CA GLU A 549 11.31 16.10 -34.12
C GLU A 549 11.97 17.26 -33.35
N ARG A 550 12.23 18.35 -34.08
CA ARG A 550 12.88 19.58 -33.63
C ARG A 550 11.94 20.40 -32.74
N CYS A 551 12.30 20.65 -31.47
CA CYS A 551 11.38 21.30 -30.51
C CYS A 551 11.89 22.59 -29.85
N PHE A 552 13.19 22.93 -29.94
CA PHE A 552 13.76 24.06 -29.20
C PHE A 552 14.29 25.17 -30.10
N ASN A 553 13.99 26.43 -29.73
CA ASN A 553 14.42 27.64 -30.41
C ASN A 553 15.13 28.59 -29.42
N ILE A 554 16.37 28.97 -29.73
CA ILE A 554 17.22 29.81 -28.86
C ILE A 554 16.62 31.22 -28.71
N GLU A 555 16.05 31.79 -29.78
CA GLU A 555 15.43 33.13 -29.74
C GLU A 555 14.17 33.16 -28.85
N ALA A 556 13.49 32.02 -28.70
CA ALA A 556 12.36 31.92 -27.78
C ALA A 556 12.83 31.92 -26.33
N MET A 557 13.95 31.25 -26.05
CA MET A 557 14.57 31.18 -24.73
C MET A 557 15.08 32.55 -24.26
N GLU A 558 15.66 33.34 -25.18
CA GLU A 558 16.10 34.72 -24.90
C GLU A 558 14.96 35.63 -24.39
N LYS A 559 13.72 35.37 -24.84
CA LYS A 559 12.54 36.14 -24.46
C LYS A 559 11.91 35.68 -23.14
N MET A 560 12.26 34.50 -22.62
CA MET A 560 11.70 33.92 -21.39
C MET A 560 12.42 34.42 -20.13
N LYS A 561 12.37 35.73 -19.89
CA LYS A 561 13.08 36.38 -18.76
C LYS A 561 12.52 36.02 -17.37
N SER A 562 11.28 35.55 -17.30
CA SER A 562 10.60 35.20 -16.04
C SER A 562 10.78 33.73 -15.66
N LEU A 563 11.50 32.95 -16.48
CA LEU A 563 11.64 31.51 -16.28
C LEU A 563 12.43 31.19 -15.01
N ARG A 564 11.80 30.44 -14.11
CA ARG A 564 12.35 29.98 -12.83
C ARG A 564 12.54 28.47 -12.76
N ILE A 565 11.78 27.68 -13.51
CA ILE A 565 11.94 26.22 -13.59
C ILE A 565 12.08 25.81 -15.06
N LEU A 566 13.14 25.09 -15.38
CA LEU A 566 13.33 24.46 -16.68
C LEU A 566 13.73 23.00 -16.48
N GLN A 567 12.87 22.09 -16.91
CA GLN A 567 13.15 20.66 -16.93
C GLN A 567 12.88 20.10 -18.33
N VAL A 568 13.94 19.55 -18.91
CA VAL A 568 13.98 18.98 -20.24
C VAL A 568 14.60 17.59 -20.14
N ASP A 569 13.75 16.57 -20.24
CA ASP A 569 14.17 15.18 -20.09
C ASP A 569 14.01 14.42 -21.42
N GLY A 570 15.08 13.75 -21.88
CA GLY A 570 15.11 12.96 -23.12
C GLY A 570 16.14 13.41 -24.18
N LEU A 571 16.38 12.56 -25.18
CA LEU A 571 17.38 12.75 -26.25
C LEU A 571 16.93 13.79 -27.28
N ILE A 572 17.22 15.08 -27.03
CA ILE A 572 16.86 16.17 -27.95
C ILE A 572 18.05 16.51 -28.85
N LYS A 573 17.97 16.16 -30.14
CA LYS A 573 18.92 16.68 -31.15
C LYS A 573 18.58 18.13 -31.50
N PHE A 574 19.44 19.08 -31.10
CA PHE A 574 19.32 20.51 -31.45
C PHE A 574 19.78 20.80 -32.89
N PHE A 575 19.17 21.83 -33.50
CA PHE A 575 19.74 22.55 -34.66
C PHE A 575 19.57 24.05 -34.43
N ALA A 576 20.67 24.80 -34.52
CA ALA A 576 20.60 26.23 -34.82
C ALA A 576 19.97 26.40 -36.21
N SER A 577 18.81 27.04 -36.30
CA SER A 577 18.31 27.53 -37.57
C SER A 577 19.30 28.56 -38.12
N ARG A 578 19.99 28.24 -39.22
CA ARG A 578 20.87 29.19 -39.93
C ARG A 578 20.24 30.58 -40.03
N PRO A 579 20.90 31.65 -39.58
CA PRO A 579 20.93 32.88 -40.34
C PRO A 579 22.02 32.73 -41.40
N SER A 580 21.72 33.21 -42.60
CA SER A 580 22.75 33.59 -43.56
C SER A 580 23.80 34.48 -42.89
N SER A 581 25.07 34.21 -43.18
CA SER A 581 26.29 34.98 -42.90
C SER A 581 27.02 34.75 -41.56
N ASN A 582 28.14 34.01 -41.69
CA ASN A 582 29.45 34.26 -41.08
C ASN A 582 29.58 34.59 -39.58
N HIS A 583 29.03 33.77 -38.69
CA HIS A 583 29.60 33.63 -37.34
C HIS A 583 29.84 32.16 -37.01
N HIS A 584 31.12 31.82 -36.84
CA HIS A 584 31.56 30.72 -36.00
C HIS A 584 31.13 31.04 -34.56
N ASP A 585 30.28 30.23 -33.92
CA ASP A 585 30.58 29.50 -32.68
C ASP A 585 29.31 28.87 -32.04
N ASP A 586 29.49 27.67 -31.50
CA ASP A 586 28.46 26.75 -30.98
C ASP A 586 28.04 27.11 -29.53
N SER A 587 27.30 28.19 -29.29
CA SER A 587 26.87 28.57 -27.92
C SER A 587 25.41 29.05 -27.82
N ILE A 588 24.78 28.83 -26.65
CA ILE A 588 23.51 29.45 -26.28
C ILE A 588 23.81 30.85 -25.72
N GLU A 589 23.19 31.89 -26.29
CA GLU A 589 23.51 33.29 -25.93
C GLU A 589 22.91 33.72 -24.59
N TYR A 590 21.77 33.13 -24.20
CA TYR A 590 21.04 33.54 -22.99
C TYR A 590 20.30 32.40 -22.30
N LEU A 591 20.39 32.39 -20.97
CA LEU A 591 19.52 31.66 -20.06
C LEU A 591 19.03 32.62 -18.95
N SER A 592 17.81 32.40 -18.46
CA SER A 592 17.21 33.24 -17.44
C SER A 592 17.97 33.15 -16.10
N ASN A 593 18.45 34.29 -15.59
CA ASN A 593 19.04 34.37 -14.24
C ASN A 593 18.00 34.20 -13.12
N ASN A 594 16.70 34.13 -13.46
CA ASN A 594 15.65 33.78 -12.51
C ASN A 594 15.51 32.27 -12.28
N LEU A 595 16.30 31.43 -12.95
CA LEU A 595 16.27 29.99 -12.74
C LEU A 595 16.60 29.61 -11.28
N ARG A 596 15.79 28.69 -10.75
CA ARG A 596 15.89 28.03 -9.45
C ARG A 596 16.18 26.54 -9.63
N TRP A 597 15.64 25.96 -10.71
CA TRP A 597 15.79 24.57 -11.08
C TRP A 597 16.09 24.47 -12.58
N LEU A 598 17.24 23.87 -12.92
CA LEU A 598 17.65 23.63 -14.30
C LEU A 598 18.04 22.16 -14.48
N VAL A 599 17.19 21.40 -15.17
CA VAL A 599 17.46 20.04 -15.62
C VAL A 599 17.43 20.04 -17.15
N TRP A 600 18.54 19.68 -17.76
CA TRP A 600 18.67 19.63 -19.21
C TRP A 600 19.58 18.47 -19.64
N ASN A 601 18.95 17.32 -19.87
CA ASN A 601 19.64 16.12 -20.33
C ASN A 601 20.01 16.26 -21.83
N ASP A 602 21.17 15.72 -22.23
CA ASP A 602 21.74 15.85 -23.59
C ASP A 602 22.04 17.31 -23.99
N TYR A 603 22.55 18.10 -23.04
CA TYR A 603 22.95 19.49 -23.27
C TYR A 603 24.04 19.58 -24.35
N SER A 604 23.70 20.18 -25.49
CA SER A 604 24.47 20.06 -26.72
C SER A 604 25.63 21.06 -26.89
N TRP A 605 25.71 22.09 -26.03
CA TRP A 605 26.73 23.14 -26.15
C TRP A 605 27.96 22.87 -25.28
N LYS A 606 29.07 23.51 -25.64
CA LYS A 606 30.37 23.32 -24.98
C LYS A 606 30.48 23.99 -23.61
N SER A 607 29.61 24.98 -23.33
CA SER A 607 29.56 25.70 -22.05
C SER A 607 28.21 26.38 -21.83
N LEU A 608 27.94 26.78 -20.59
CA LEU A 608 26.83 27.69 -20.27
C LEU A 608 27.09 29.12 -20.81
N PRO A 609 26.05 29.95 -20.98
CA PRO A 609 26.20 31.34 -21.42
C PRO A 609 27.02 32.19 -20.43
N GLU A 610 27.86 33.08 -20.95
CA GLU A 610 28.74 33.96 -20.13
C GLU A 610 27.96 34.91 -19.19
N ASN A 611 26.73 35.28 -19.58
CA ASN A 611 25.86 36.14 -18.77
C ASN A 611 24.97 35.37 -17.77
N PHE A 612 25.10 34.04 -17.71
CA PHE A 612 24.28 33.19 -16.86
C PHE A 612 24.84 33.12 -15.43
N LYS A 613 24.24 33.93 -14.54
CA LYS A 613 24.61 34.09 -13.13
C LYS A 613 23.37 34.02 -12.24
N PRO A 614 22.75 32.84 -12.10
CA PRO A 614 21.51 32.67 -11.35
C PRO A 614 21.77 32.49 -9.84
N GLU A 615 21.86 33.57 -9.07
CA GLU A 615 22.21 33.54 -7.63
C GLU A 615 21.28 32.65 -6.76
N LYS A 616 20.04 32.47 -7.21
CA LYS A 616 19.01 31.66 -6.54
C LYS A 616 18.85 30.25 -7.12
N LEU A 617 19.75 29.82 -7.99
CA LEU A 617 19.75 28.44 -8.52
C LEU A 617 20.06 27.45 -7.41
N VAL A 618 19.19 26.45 -7.22
CA VAL A 618 19.32 25.40 -6.21
C VAL A 618 19.82 24.09 -6.81
N HIS A 619 19.34 23.77 -8.02
CA HIS A 619 19.64 22.52 -8.71
C HIS A 619 20.08 22.77 -10.15
N LEU A 620 21.23 22.20 -10.49
CA LEU A 620 21.77 22.19 -11.84
C LEU A 620 22.09 20.76 -12.27
N GLU A 621 21.36 20.25 -13.25
CA GLU A 621 21.53 18.91 -13.80
C GLU A 621 21.66 18.98 -15.32
N LEU A 622 22.82 18.57 -15.82
CA LEU A 622 23.18 18.58 -17.24
C LEU A 622 23.77 17.23 -17.62
N ARG A 623 22.99 16.15 -17.49
CA ARG A 623 23.45 14.79 -17.78
C ARG A 623 23.67 14.56 -19.27
N TRP A 624 24.61 13.68 -19.61
CA TRP A 624 25.00 13.37 -20.99
C TRP A 624 25.39 14.61 -21.79
N SER A 625 25.97 15.62 -21.13
CA SER A 625 26.29 16.88 -21.80
C SER A 625 27.54 16.79 -22.67
N ARG A 626 27.63 17.71 -23.63
CA ARG A 626 28.85 17.96 -24.43
C ARG A 626 29.70 19.10 -23.86
N LEU A 627 29.52 19.41 -22.58
CA LEU A 627 30.29 20.45 -21.92
C LEU A 627 31.78 20.12 -21.95
N HIS A 628 32.61 21.09 -22.30
CA HIS A 628 34.06 21.02 -22.11
C HIS A 628 34.45 21.62 -20.75
N TYR A 629 33.77 22.69 -20.38
CA TYR A 629 33.86 23.40 -19.11
C TYR A 629 32.45 23.93 -18.78
N LEU A 630 32.11 24.03 -17.50
CA LEU A 630 30.81 24.53 -17.09
C LEU A 630 30.68 26.04 -17.39
N TRP A 631 31.72 26.81 -17.05
CA TRP A 631 31.94 28.21 -17.44
C TRP A 631 33.39 28.42 -17.92
N LYS A 632 33.66 29.41 -18.78
CA LYS A 632 35.01 29.67 -19.30
C LYS A 632 35.94 30.19 -18.19
N GLU A 633 37.20 29.73 -18.18
CA GLU A 633 38.24 30.05 -17.17
C GLU A 633 38.48 31.56 -16.93
N THR A 634 38.03 32.44 -17.81
CA THR A 634 38.12 33.89 -17.63
C THR A 634 37.16 34.45 -16.56
N GLU A 635 36.24 33.65 -16.04
CA GLU A 635 35.15 34.07 -15.14
C GLU A 635 35.43 33.71 -13.68
N GLN A 636 36.41 34.37 -13.05
CA GLN A 636 36.83 34.12 -11.66
C GLN A 636 35.81 34.46 -10.55
N HIS A 637 34.54 34.76 -10.87
CA HIS A 637 33.55 35.23 -9.89
C HIS A 637 32.11 34.77 -10.20
N ILE A 638 31.88 33.46 -10.28
CA ILE A 638 30.52 32.91 -10.28
C ILE A 638 30.11 32.70 -8.83
N HIS A 639 29.03 33.37 -8.41
CA HIS A 639 28.52 33.32 -7.04
C HIS A 639 27.12 32.71 -7.07
N LEU A 640 27.01 31.46 -6.62
CA LEU A 640 25.78 30.66 -6.58
C LEU A 640 25.52 30.20 -5.13
N PRO A 641 25.17 31.13 -4.23
CA PRO A 641 25.03 30.85 -2.81
C PRO A 641 23.89 29.89 -2.51
N SER A 642 22.92 29.73 -3.41
CA SER A 642 21.76 28.86 -3.21
C SER A 642 21.94 27.44 -3.77
N LEU A 643 23.03 27.19 -4.50
CA LEU A 643 23.22 25.91 -5.21
C LEU A 643 23.52 24.79 -4.21
N ARG A 644 22.69 23.75 -4.25
CA ARG A 644 22.80 22.56 -3.40
C ARG A 644 23.17 21.31 -4.19
N LYS A 645 22.76 21.21 -5.47
CA LYS A 645 23.04 20.02 -6.29
C LYS A 645 23.63 20.41 -7.64
N LEU A 646 24.75 19.78 -7.98
CA LEU A 646 25.40 19.85 -9.29
C LEU A 646 25.58 18.44 -9.85
N ASP A 647 24.85 18.14 -10.92
CA ASP A 647 24.84 16.83 -11.56
C ASP A 647 25.26 16.96 -13.03
N LEU A 648 26.42 16.40 -13.37
CA LEU A 648 27.00 16.39 -14.71
C LEU A 648 27.30 14.95 -15.19
N ILE A 649 26.56 13.96 -14.70
CA ILE A 649 26.78 12.54 -15.01
C ILE A 649 26.79 12.32 -16.54
N PHE A 650 27.71 11.48 -17.02
CA PHE A 650 27.97 11.18 -18.44
C PHE A 650 28.40 12.38 -19.30
N SER A 651 28.95 13.43 -18.70
CA SER A 651 29.55 14.54 -19.47
C SER A 651 30.93 14.16 -20.00
N GLU A 652 30.98 13.33 -21.04
CA GLU A 652 32.21 12.74 -21.60
C GLU A 652 33.23 13.76 -22.14
N SER A 653 32.80 14.99 -22.41
CA SER A 653 33.70 16.04 -22.92
C SER A 653 34.28 16.96 -21.84
N LEU A 654 33.83 16.82 -20.59
CA LEU A 654 34.22 17.69 -19.49
C LEU A 654 35.69 17.44 -19.15
N VAL A 655 36.51 18.50 -19.18
CA VAL A 655 37.95 18.40 -18.92
C VAL A 655 38.31 18.79 -17.49
N GLN A 656 37.60 19.77 -16.92
CA GLN A 656 37.82 20.30 -15.57
C GLN A 656 36.49 20.75 -14.94
N THR A 657 36.39 20.67 -13.61
CA THR A 657 35.26 21.22 -12.83
C THR A 657 35.37 22.74 -12.65
N PRO A 658 34.27 23.45 -12.33
CA PRO A 658 34.33 24.88 -12.01
C PRO A 658 35.03 25.18 -10.68
N ASP A 659 35.29 26.45 -10.41
CA ASP A 659 35.62 26.92 -9.07
C ASP A 659 34.39 26.83 -8.13
N PHE A 660 34.52 26.07 -7.05
CA PHE A 660 33.51 25.88 -6.02
C PHE A 660 33.48 26.97 -4.93
N THR A 661 34.39 27.95 -4.91
CA THR A 661 34.41 29.01 -3.87
C THR A 661 33.10 29.80 -3.82
N GLY A 662 32.42 29.96 -4.94
CA GLY A 662 31.11 30.62 -5.05
C GLY A 662 29.90 29.74 -4.74
N MET A 663 30.10 28.47 -4.35
CA MET A 663 29.04 27.48 -4.10
C MET A 663 29.10 26.94 -2.66
N PRO A 664 29.00 27.81 -1.63
CA PRO A 664 29.24 27.41 -0.23
C PRO A 664 28.21 26.43 0.34
N ASN A 665 27.05 26.29 -0.31
CA ASN A 665 25.94 25.44 0.14
C ASN A 665 25.77 24.16 -0.68
N LEU A 666 26.78 23.77 -1.47
CA LEU A 666 26.75 22.55 -2.27
C LEU A 666 26.68 21.31 -1.36
N GLU A 667 25.67 20.47 -1.59
CA GLU A 667 25.37 19.23 -0.86
C GLU A 667 25.65 17.99 -1.72
N TYR A 668 25.35 18.02 -3.02
CA TYR A 668 25.52 16.86 -3.91
C TYR A 668 26.32 17.23 -5.15
N LEU A 669 27.38 16.46 -5.43
CA LEU A 669 28.20 16.60 -6.63
C LEU A 669 28.32 15.26 -7.36
N TYR A 670 27.74 15.18 -8.55
CA TYR A 670 27.75 13.98 -9.38
C TYR A 670 28.48 14.21 -10.70
N LEU A 671 29.54 13.45 -10.93
CA LEU A 671 30.46 13.51 -12.07
C LEU A 671 30.71 12.11 -12.67
N GLU A 672 29.83 11.15 -12.41
CA GLU A 672 29.95 9.78 -12.92
C GLU A 672 30.12 9.77 -14.44
N ASN A 673 31.05 8.95 -14.93
CA ASN A 673 31.43 8.76 -16.33
C ASN A 673 31.83 10.04 -17.08
N CYS A 674 32.45 11.00 -16.39
CA CYS A 674 33.15 12.12 -17.04
C CYS A 674 34.53 11.67 -17.58
N SER A 675 34.52 10.92 -18.69
CA SER A 675 35.69 10.19 -19.21
C SER A 675 36.90 11.05 -19.61
N LYS A 676 36.72 12.35 -19.87
CA LYS A 676 37.82 13.31 -20.15
C LYS A 676 38.25 14.16 -18.96
N LEU A 677 37.61 14.01 -17.80
CA LEU A 677 37.92 14.81 -16.62
C LEU A 677 39.32 14.47 -16.13
N GLU A 678 40.24 15.45 -16.13
CA GLU A 678 41.63 15.24 -15.73
C GLU A 678 41.90 15.70 -14.30
N GLU A 679 41.21 16.76 -13.86
CA GLU A 679 41.40 17.40 -12.56
C GLU A 679 40.08 17.94 -12.00
N VAL A 680 39.89 17.77 -10.70
CA VAL A 680 38.84 18.45 -9.92
C VAL A 680 39.45 19.66 -9.22
N HIS A 681 38.79 20.80 -9.34
CA HIS A 681 39.29 22.08 -8.85
C HIS A 681 39.51 22.07 -7.32
N TYR A 682 40.65 22.61 -6.88
CA TYR A 682 41.11 22.53 -5.49
C TYR A 682 40.16 23.15 -4.44
N SER A 683 39.29 24.06 -4.86
CA SER A 683 38.32 24.71 -3.96
C SER A 683 37.21 23.79 -3.44
N LEU A 684 37.10 22.55 -3.95
CA LEU A 684 36.21 21.52 -3.38
C LEU A 684 36.53 21.28 -1.89
N ALA A 685 37.78 21.48 -1.48
CA ALA A 685 38.23 21.41 -0.09
C ALA A 685 37.48 22.36 0.86
N TYR A 686 36.84 23.42 0.35
CA TYR A 686 36.11 24.42 1.13
C TYR A 686 34.59 24.16 1.18
N CYS A 687 34.08 23.12 0.50
CA CYS A 687 32.65 22.77 0.51
C CYS A 687 32.27 22.03 1.81
N GLU A 688 31.98 22.76 2.88
CA GLU A 688 31.70 22.16 4.20
C GLU A 688 30.37 21.41 4.30
N LYS A 689 29.43 21.65 3.37
CA LYS A 689 28.08 21.08 3.35
C LYS A 689 27.91 19.90 2.39
N LEU A 690 28.98 19.46 1.73
CA LEU A 690 28.93 18.34 0.79
C LEU A 690 28.55 17.05 1.53
N ILE A 691 27.45 16.44 1.11
CA ILE A 691 26.85 15.18 1.62
C ILE A 691 27.28 14.01 0.73
N GLU A 692 27.18 14.16 -0.60
CA GLU A 692 27.49 13.08 -1.53
C GLU A 692 28.38 13.55 -2.67
N LEU A 693 29.37 12.71 -2.99
CA LEU A 693 30.36 12.93 -4.04
C LEU A 693 30.54 11.66 -4.86
N ASN A 694 30.13 11.67 -6.13
CA ASN A 694 30.26 10.53 -7.04
C ASN A 694 31.11 10.91 -8.27
N LEU A 695 32.24 10.24 -8.47
CA LEU A 695 33.12 10.37 -9.63
C LEU A 695 33.35 9.02 -10.35
N ASN A 696 32.43 8.09 -10.25
CA ASN A 696 32.60 6.76 -10.84
C ASN A 696 32.96 6.81 -12.33
N TRP A 697 33.76 5.86 -12.82
CA TRP A 697 34.16 5.79 -14.23
C TRP A 697 34.88 7.03 -14.78
N CYS A 698 35.46 7.89 -13.92
CA CYS A 698 36.31 9.01 -14.35
C CYS A 698 37.73 8.56 -14.73
N ASN A 699 37.83 7.82 -15.84
CA ASN A 699 39.04 7.09 -16.24
C ASN A 699 40.31 7.92 -16.43
N LYS A 700 40.21 9.22 -16.72
CA LYS A 700 41.35 10.13 -16.93
C LYS A 700 41.68 11.03 -15.73
N LEU A 701 40.94 10.90 -14.63
CA LEU A 701 41.15 11.71 -13.44
C LEU A 701 42.52 11.39 -12.85
N ARG A 702 43.44 12.36 -12.83
CA ARG A 702 44.81 12.18 -12.33
C ARG A 702 45.05 12.86 -11.01
N ARG A 703 44.42 14.02 -10.80
CA ARG A 703 44.61 14.87 -9.62
C ARG A 703 43.26 15.09 -8.96
N PHE A 704 43.19 14.76 -7.68
CA PHE A 704 42.01 14.99 -6.86
C PHE A 704 42.38 15.82 -5.63
N PRO A 705 41.63 16.88 -5.29
CA PRO A 705 41.98 17.77 -4.20
C PRO A 705 41.63 17.17 -2.84
N CYS A 706 41.99 17.87 -1.77
CA CYS A 706 41.57 17.48 -0.44
C CYS A 706 40.04 17.58 -0.30
N VAL A 707 39.43 16.66 0.43
CA VAL A 707 37.97 16.63 0.64
C VAL A 707 37.64 17.07 2.06
N ASN A 708 36.65 17.96 2.18
CA ASN A 708 36.10 18.33 3.47
C ASN A 708 35.13 17.25 3.95
N MET A 709 35.42 16.65 5.10
CA MET A 709 34.67 15.51 5.61
C MET A 709 33.63 15.90 6.68
N LYS A 710 33.40 17.19 6.94
CA LYS A 710 32.48 17.66 7.99
C LYS A 710 31.03 17.19 7.80
N SER A 711 30.55 17.12 6.56
CA SER A 711 29.15 16.77 6.24
C SER A 711 29.00 15.58 5.30
N LEU A 712 30.10 14.99 4.82
CA LEU A 712 30.08 13.96 3.79
C LEU A 712 29.55 12.64 4.37
N GLU A 713 28.56 12.06 3.71
CA GLU A 713 27.89 10.79 4.05
C GLU A 713 28.27 9.66 3.08
N SER A 714 28.60 9.99 1.83
CA SER A 714 29.01 9.01 0.80
C SER A 714 30.03 9.60 -0.18
N MET A 715 31.06 8.82 -0.50
CA MET A 715 32.08 9.15 -1.51
C MET A 715 32.37 7.94 -2.39
N ASN A 716 32.16 8.10 -3.70
CA ASN A 716 32.42 7.05 -4.68
C ASN A 716 33.47 7.47 -5.72
N LEU A 717 34.55 6.71 -5.78
CA LEU A 717 35.69 6.85 -6.71
C LEU A 717 35.93 5.56 -7.49
N GLN A 718 34.91 4.73 -7.70
CA GLN A 718 35.05 3.47 -8.42
C GLN A 718 35.46 3.69 -9.89
N ASP A 719 36.26 2.77 -10.41
CA ASP A 719 36.85 2.76 -11.74
C ASP A 719 37.58 4.07 -12.15
N CYS A 720 38.24 4.75 -11.20
CA CYS A 720 39.10 5.90 -11.45
C CYS A 720 40.56 5.50 -11.73
N TYR A 721 40.81 4.76 -12.81
CA TYR A 721 42.10 4.08 -13.02
C TYR A 721 43.34 4.98 -13.19
N SER A 722 43.18 6.25 -13.60
CA SER A 722 44.31 7.20 -13.71
C SER A 722 44.66 7.89 -12.39
N LEU A 723 43.84 7.74 -11.35
CA LEU A 723 44.06 8.35 -10.05
C LEU A 723 45.06 7.48 -9.29
N MET A 724 46.29 7.96 -9.14
CA MET A 724 47.40 7.19 -8.56
C MET A 724 47.59 7.46 -7.06
N GLU A 725 47.12 8.61 -6.59
CA GLU A 725 47.23 9.07 -5.19
C GLU A 725 45.84 9.23 -4.60
N PHE A 726 45.69 8.80 -3.35
CA PHE A 726 44.45 8.95 -2.61
C PHE A 726 44.32 10.39 -2.07
N PRO A 727 43.14 11.03 -2.12
CA PRO A 727 42.99 12.39 -1.61
C PRO A 727 43.11 12.53 -0.10
N GLU A 728 43.81 13.59 0.34
CA GLU A 728 43.85 13.94 1.76
C GLU A 728 42.50 14.45 2.28
N PHE A 729 42.23 14.21 3.56
CA PHE A 729 40.98 14.58 4.22
C PHE A 729 41.16 15.78 5.15
N LEU A 730 40.21 16.72 5.13
CA LEU A 730 40.15 17.88 6.02
C LEU A 730 38.97 17.74 7.00
N GLY A 731 39.25 17.85 8.29
CA GLY A 731 38.27 17.80 9.37
C GLY A 731 37.98 16.39 9.91
N THR A 732 37.20 16.32 10.99
CA THR A 732 36.70 15.07 11.60
C THR A 732 35.26 14.83 11.17
N MET A 733 34.93 13.59 10.81
CA MET A 733 33.64 13.23 10.22
C MET A 733 32.44 13.36 11.17
N LYS A 734 31.26 13.54 10.58
CA LYS A 734 29.99 13.22 11.24
C LYS A 734 29.84 11.70 11.42
N PRO A 735 29.05 11.24 12.41
CA PRO A 735 28.83 9.82 12.72
C PRO A 735 28.12 9.00 11.64
N GLU A 736 27.76 9.59 10.50
CA GLU A 736 26.83 9.04 9.51
C GLU A 736 27.49 8.72 8.15
N LEU A 737 28.83 8.69 8.04
CA LEU A 737 29.47 8.24 6.79
C LEU A 737 29.22 6.74 6.59
N VAL A 738 28.33 6.42 5.66
CA VAL A 738 27.84 5.07 5.40
C VAL A 738 28.83 4.27 4.56
N SER A 739 29.44 4.89 3.54
CA SER A 739 30.28 4.18 2.58
C SER A 739 31.40 5.02 1.95
N LEU A 740 32.56 4.38 1.78
CA LEU A 740 33.67 4.83 0.95
C LEU A 740 34.01 3.71 -0.04
N SER A 741 33.77 3.93 -1.33
CA SER A 741 34.02 2.95 -2.39
C SER A 741 35.13 3.45 -3.33
N VAL A 742 36.21 2.68 -3.43
CA VAL A 742 37.40 3.06 -4.20
C VAL A 742 37.89 1.88 -5.02
N ASN A 743 37.76 1.99 -6.34
CA ASN A 743 38.37 1.09 -7.32
C ASN A 743 39.14 1.99 -8.29
N SER A 744 40.47 2.04 -8.18
CA SER A 744 41.26 3.07 -8.86
C SER A 744 42.69 2.63 -9.11
N GLY A 745 43.49 3.49 -9.74
CA GLY A 745 44.93 3.30 -9.90
C GLY A 745 45.73 3.46 -8.60
N ILE A 746 45.08 3.76 -7.48
CA ILE A 746 45.69 4.09 -6.19
C ILE A 746 46.47 2.89 -5.65
N ARG A 747 47.68 3.16 -5.16
CA ARG A 747 48.61 2.14 -4.64
C ARG A 747 48.57 1.97 -3.13
N GLU A 748 48.25 3.06 -2.41
CA GLU A 748 48.29 3.13 -0.95
C GLU A 748 47.13 4.01 -0.44
N LEU A 749 46.57 3.64 0.71
CA LEU A 749 45.60 4.46 1.44
C LEU A 749 46.31 5.52 2.30
N PRO A 750 45.69 6.69 2.53
CA PRO A 750 46.34 7.77 3.25
C PRO A 750 46.35 7.49 4.76
N LEU A 751 47.38 7.95 5.47
CA LEU A 751 47.47 7.81 6.94
C LEU A 751 46.33 8.54 7.68
N SER A 752 45.71 9.53 7.04
CA SER A 752 44.56 10.27 7.57
C SER A 752 43.29 9.41 7.71
N ILE A 753 43.24 8.23 7.07
CA ILE A 753 42.14 7.26 7.24
C ILE A 753 41.91 6.92 8.72
N GLN A 754 42.98 6.98 9.52
CA GLN A 754 42.96 6.70 10.95
C GLN A 754 42.03 7.59 11.78
N TYR A 755 41.67 8.76 11.26
CA TYR A 755 40.78 9.71 11.94
C TYR A 755 39.30 9.43 11.68
N GLN A 756 38.98 8.37 10.93
CA GLN A 756 37.62 8.00 10.51
C GLN A 756 37.03 6.91 11.42
N THR A 757 37.09 7.13 12.73
CA THR A 757 36.71 6.12 13.75
C THR A 757 35.25 5.65 13.66
N LEU A 758 34.41 6.32 12.87
CA LEU A 758 32.96 6.11 12.74
C LEU A 758 32.54 5.49 11.39
N LEU A 759 33.48 5.19 10.48
CA LEU A 759 33.20 4.54 9.19
C LEU A 759 32.62 3.13 9.39
N THR A 760 31.48 2.82 8.78
CA THR A 760 30.81 1.51 8.89
C THR A 760 31.17 0.55 7.76
N GLU A 761 31.31 1.04 6.53
CA GLU A 761 31.61 0.22 5.36
C GLU A 761 32.79 0.81 4.57
N LEU A 762 33.79 -0.03 4.28
CA LEU A 762 34.95 0.31 3.46
C LEU A 762 35.08 -0.70 2.32
N ASP A 763 34.82 -0.23 1.11
CA ASP A 763 34.90 -1.03 -0.11
C ASP A 763 36.10 -0.57 -0.95
N LEU A 764 37.12 -1.43 -0.97
CA LEU A 764 38.37 -1.30 -1.72
C LEU A 764 38.47 -2.38 -2.81
N SER A 765 37.35 -3.00 -3.16
CA SER A 765 37.33 -4.06 -4.16
C SER A 765 37.91 -3.57 -5.50
N ASP A 766 38.53 -4.48 -6.24
CA ASP A 766 39.14 -4.24 -7.54
C ASP A 766 40.27 -3.17 -7.55
N MET A 767 40.83 -2.76 -6.41
CA MET A 767 42.06 -1.96 -6.37
C MET A 767 43.29 -2.77 -6.80
N LYS A 768 43.46 -2.95 -8.12
CA LYS A 768 44.45 -3.85 -8.73
C LYS A 768 45.90 -3.55 -8.34
N ASN A 769 46.20 -2.29 -7.99
CA ASN A 769 47.55 -1.82 -7.63
C ASN A 769 47.76 -1.64 -6.11
N LEU A 770 46.78 -1.99 -5.27
CA LEU A 770 46.90 -1.85 -3.82
C LEU A 770 47.89 -2.88 -3.25
N GLU A 771 49.06 -2.42 -2.83
CA GLU A 771 50.13 -3.32 -2.36
C GLU A 771 49.97 -3.70 -0.87
N ALA A 772 49.47 -2.76 -0.05
CA ALA A 772 49.29 -2.96 1.39
C ALA A 772 48.20 -2.03 1.97
N LEU A 773 47.58 -2.49 3.04
CA LEU A 773 46.74 -1.65 3.91
C LEU A 773 47.61 -1.02 5.01
N PRO A 774 47.40 0.26 5.38
CA PRO A 774 48.14 0.88 6.46
C PRO A 774 47.74 0.25 7.81
N SER A 775 48.70 0.08 8.72
CA SER A 775 48.43 -0.45 10.08
C SER A 775 47.42 0.39 10.86
N SER A 776 47.24 1.66 10.47
CA SER A 776 46.25 2.55 11.05
C SER A 776 44.80 2.20 10.72
N ILE A 777 44.52 1.30 9.76
CA ILE A 777 43.15 0.84 9.43
C ILE A 777 42.44 0.25 10.65
N VAL A 778 43.21 -0.31 11.59
CA VAL A 778 42.73 -0.90 12.84
C VAL A 778 42.12 0.14 13.81
N LYS A 779 42.38 1.43 13.57
CA LYS A 779 41.76 2.52 14.33
C LYS A 779 40.30 2.80 13.93
N LEU A 780 39.81 2.18 12.84
CA LEU A 780 38.42 2.27 12.39
C LEU A 780 37.48 1.41 13.25
N LYS A 781 37.33 1.77 14.53
CA LYS A 781 36.57 0.96 15.51
C LYS A 781 35.08 0.81 15.19
N GLY A 782 34.51 1.67 14.33
CA GLY A 782 33.14 1.57 13.84
C GLY A 782 32.93 0.61 12.65
N LEU A 783 34.00 0.06 12.06
CA LEU A 783 33.92 -0.70 10.81
C LEU A 783 33.16 -2.02 10.99
N VAL A 784 32.11 -2.20 10.18
CA VAL A 784 31.24 -3.39 10.10
C VAL A 784 31.59 -4.22 8.88
N LYS A 785 31.91 -3.58 7.75
CA LYS A 785 32.25 -4.26 6.49
C LYS A 785 33.57 -3.76 5.92
N LEU A 786 34.44 -4.70 5.55
CA LEU A 786 35.68 -4.45 4.81
C LEU A 786 35.75 -5.37 3.58
N ASP A 787 35.76 -4.77 2.40
CA ASP A 787 35.94 -5.48 1.13
C ASP A 787 37.28 -5.06 0.50
N VAL A 788 38.18 -6.03 0.31
CA VAL A 788 39.44 -5.89 -0.43
C VAL A 788 39.54 -6.95 -1.54
N SER A 789 38.39 -7.43 -2.01
CA SER A 789 38.32 -8.45 -3.04
C SER A 789 38.91 -7.94 -4.37
N CYS A 790 39.47 -8.84 -5.18
CA CYS A 790 40.10 -8.51 -6.47
C CYS A 790 41.26 -7.48 -6.40
N CYS A 791 41.82 -7.23 -5.20
CA CYS A 791 43.10 -6.55 -5.05
C CYS A 791 44.27 -7.49 -5.39
N PHE A 792 44.51 -7.70 -6.69
CA PHE A 792 45.48 -8.70 -7.19
C PHE A 792 46.95 -8.49 -6.77
N THR A 793 47.31 -7.35 -6.18
CA THR A 793 48.67 -7.07 -5.67
C THR A 793 48.78 -7.07 -4.15
N LEU A 794 47.66 -7.18 -3.43
CA LEU A 794 47.61 -7.14 -1.97
C LEU A 794 48.15 -8.46 -1.40
N LYS A 795 49.27 -8.38 -0.66
CA LYS A 795 50.00 -9.57 -0.16
C LYS A 795 49.70 -9.93 1.29
N SER A 796 49.23 -8.98 2.08
CA SER A 796 49.01 -9.17 3.52
C SER A 796 48.01 -8.16 4.08
N LEU A 797 47.25 -8.60 5.08
CA LEU A 797 46.50 -7.72 5.98
C LEU A 797 47.37 -7.32 7.18
N PRO A 798 47.09 -6.20 7.88
CA PRO A 798 47.79 -5.81 9.09
C PRO A 798 47.68 -6.85 10.21
N GLU A 799 48.75 -7.06 10.99
CA GLU A 799 48.74 -8.08 12.06
C GLU A 799 47.75 -7.76 13.17
N GLU A 800 47.35 -6.51 13.35
CA GLU A 800 46.36 -6.08 14.33
C GLU A 800 44.91 -6.03 13.79
N ILE A 801 44.61 -6.60 12.61
CA ILE A 801 43.25 -6.57 12.03
C ILE A 801 42.17 -7.12 12.99
N GLY A 802 42.55 -8.07 13.85
CA GLY A 802 41.70 -8.65 14.88
C GLY A 802 41.17 -7.68 15.92
N ASP A 803 41.71 -6.47 16.01
CA ASP A 803 41.25 -5.44 16.95
C ASP A 803 40.05 -4.62 16.38
N LEU A 804 39.54 -4.95 15.18
CA LEU A 804 38.30 -4.39 14.63
C LEU A 804 37.06 -5.05 15.26
N GLU A 805 36.74 -4.67 16.49
CA GLU A 805 35.73 -5.31 17.35
C GLU A 805 34.28 -5.35 16.79
N ASN A 806 33.96 -4.51 15.80
CA ASN A 806 32.64 -4.42 15.19
C ASN A 806 32.53 -5.05 13.80
N LEU A 807 33.61 -5.62 13.27
CA LEU A 807 33.62 -6.17 11.91
C LEU A 807 32.74 -7.42 11.83
N GLU A 808 31.76 -7.38 10.93
CA GLU A 808 30.82 -8.47 10.62
C GLU A 808 31.12 -9.12 9.25
N GLU A 809 31.67 -8.38 8.29
CA GLU A 809 31.99 -8.88 6.96
C GLU A 809 33.44 -8.53 6.55
N LEU A 810 34.20 -9.53 6.11
CA LEU A 810 35.53 -9.37 5.52
C LEU A 810 35.65 -10.21 4.24
N ASP A 811 35.74 -9.53 3.09
CA ASP A 811 36.04 -10.17 1.82
C ASP A 811 37.46 -9.80 1.36
N ALA A 812 38.31 -10.80 1.18
CA ALA A 812 39.67 -10.68 0.67
C ALA A 812 39.94 -11.68 -0.47
N SER A 813 38.89 -12.04 -1.20
CA SER A 813 38.95 -12.93 -2.36
C SER A 813 39.76 -12.31 -3.51
N CYS A 814 40.33 -13.12 -4.40
CA CYS A 814 41.14 -12.70 -5.55
C CYS A 814 42.34 -11.81 -5.16
N THR A 815 42.96 -12.05 -4.00
CA THR A 815 44.18 -11.37 -3.52
C THR A 815 45.40 -12.31 -3.51
N LEU A 816 46.60 -11.78 -3.24
CA LEU A 816 47.81 -12.59 -3.00
C LEU A 816 48.01 -12.92 -1.51
N ILE A 817 46.98 -12.75 -0.68
CA ILE A 817 47.03 -13.05 0.74
C ILE A 817 47.09 -14.57 0.92
N SER A 818 48.27 -15.08 1.25
CA SER A 818 48.52 -16.51 1.49
C SER A 818 48.46 -16.88 2.97
N ARG A 819 48.65 -15.91 3.85
CA ARG A 819 48.67 -16.09 5.31
C ARG A 819 47.89 -14.94 5.95
N PRO A 820 46.59 -15.12 6.25
CA PRO A 820 45.88 -14.15 7.06
C PRO A 820 46.55 -14.01 8.44
N PRO A 821 46.52 -12.81 9.04
CA PRO A 821 47.20 -12.51 10.30
C PRO A 821 46.61 -13.32 11.46
N SER A 822 47.45 -13.65 12.44
CA SER A 822 47.03 -14.52 13.55
C SER A 822 45.94 -13.89 14.43
N SER A 823 45.84 -12.56 14.44
CA SER A 823 44.80 -11.84 15.18
C SER A 823 43.41 -11.97 14.58
N ILE A 824 43.25 -12.38 13.32
CA ILE A 824 41.94 -12.47 12.64
C ILE A 824 40.93 -13.29 13.45
N VAL A 825 41.42 -14.29 14.20
CA VAL A 825 40.60 -15.17 15.04
C VAL A 825 39.92 -14.43 16.20
N ARG A 826 40.40 -13.22 16.57
CA ARG A 826 39.81 -12.39 17.63
C ARG A 826 38.52 -11.68 17.19
N LEU A 827 38.18 -11.69 15.91
CA LEU A 827 36.97 -11.06 15.35
C LEU A 827 35.70 -11.84 15.69
N ASN A 828 35.29 -11.80 16.95
CA ASN A 828 34.19 -12.62 17.45
C ASN A 828 32.79 -12.20 16.97
N LYS A 829 32.64 -11.03 16.34
CA LYS A 829 31.40 -10.56 15.69
C LYS A 829 31.35 -10.86 14.19
N LEU A 830 32.45 -11.35 13.61
CA LEU A 830 32.53 -11.63 12.18
C LEU A 830 31.53 -12.71 11.81
N LYS A 831 30.67 -12.43 10.84
CA LYS A 831 29.66 -13.35 10.29
C LYS A 831 30.11 -13.94 8.96
N SER A 832 30.85 -13.18 8.14
CA SER A 832 31.30 -13.61 6.82
C SER A 832 32.80 -13.36 6.65
N LEU A 833 33.53 -14.42 6.26
CA LEU A 833 34.97 -14.36 5.97
C LEU A 833 35.30 -15.08 4.66
N LYS A 834 35.91 -14.35 3.72
CA LYS A 834 36.18 -14.87 2.37
C LYS A 834 37.63 -14.64 1.93
N PHE A 835 38.27 -15.69 1.43
CA PHE A 835 39.64 -15.68 0.89
C PHE A 835 39.75 -16.49 -0.42
N ALA A 836 38.70 -16.54 -1.24
CA ALA A 836 38.71 -17.34 -2.46
C ALA A 836 39.80 -16.85 -3.44
N ASN A 837 40.72 -17.68 -3.92
CA ASN A 837 41.84 -17.23 -4.78
C ASN A 837 41.89 -17.96 -6.12
N TYR A 838 41.50 -17.28 -7.21
CA TYR A 838 41.52 -17.86 -8.55
C TYR A 838 42.80 -17.52 -9.35
N VAL A 839 43.81 -16.89 -8.73
CA VAL A 839 45.05 -16.46 -9.38
C VAL A 839 46.04 -17.63 -9.43
N ARG A 840 46.31 -18.13 -10.65
CA ARG A 840 47.23 -19.25 -10.92
C ARG A 840 48.70 -18.84 -10.79
N GLU A 841 49.19 -18.56 -9.59
CA GLU A 841 50.63 -18.63 -9.32
C GLU A 841 51.00 -20.06 -8.86
N ASP A 842 52.00 -20.65 -9.50
CA ASP A 842 52.28 -22.07 -9.35
C ASP A 842 52.86 -22.47 -7.98
N GLU A 843 53.25 -21.50 -7.13
CA GLU A 843 54.09 -21.75 -5.94
C GLU A 843 53.60 -21.18 -4.60
N VAL A 844 52.44 -20.52 -4.51
CA VAL A 844 51.96 -19.92 -3.26
C VAL A 844 50.97 -20.85 -2.57
N TYR A 845 51.26 -21.20 -1.32
CA TYR A 845 50.38 -22.03 -0.50
C TYR A 845 49.64 -21.22 0.55
N PHE A 846 48.35 -21.49 0.72
CA PHE A 846 47.50 -20.86 1.72
C PHE A 846 47.61 -21.56 3.08
N VAL A 847 47.69 -20.78 4.16
CA VAL A 847 47.70 -21.28 5.54
C VAL A 847 46.73 -20.47 6.39
N PHE A 848 45.61 -21.08 6.76
CA PHE A 848 44.67 -20.49 7.71
C PHE A 848 45.23 -20.59 9.14
N PRO A 849 45.16 -19.52 9.96
CA PRO A 849 45.65 -19.55 11.34
C PRO A 849 44.82 -20.50 12.22
N PRO A 850 45.43 -21.10 13.26
CA PRO A 850 44.67 -21.91 14.24
C PRO A 850 43.59 -21.07 14.92
N ILE A 851 42.36 -21.56 14.91
CA ILE A 851 41.15 -20.85 15.38
C ILE A 851 41.18 -20.66 16.90
N ASN A 852 41.70 -21.64 17.65
CA ASN A 852 41.88 -21.56 19.11
C ASN A 852 40.64 -21.05 19.89
N GLY A 853 39.43 -21.35 19.41
CA GLY A 853 38.17 -20.91 20.03
C GLY A 853 37.73 -19.46 19.74
N GLY A 854 38.30 -18.83 18.71
CA GLY A 854 37.87 -17.53 18.17
C GLY A 854 36.78 -17.62 17.09
N LEU A 855 36.45 -16.50 16.42
CA LEU A 855 35.44 -16.41 15.34
C LEU A 855 34.05 -16.96 15.71
N LEU A 856 33.61 -16.69 16.94
CA LEU A 856 32.43 -17.32 17.55
C LEU A 856 31.10 -17.06 16.81
N SER A 857 30.99 -15.95 16.07
CA SER A 857 29.77 -15.58 15.33
C SER A 857 29.86 -15.89 13.83
N LEU A 858 30.91 -16.57 13.37
CA LEU A 858 31.12 -16.80 11.94
C LEU A 858 30.05 -17.74 11.39
N GLU A 859 29.32 -17.27 10.39
CA GLU A 859 28.24 -18.00 9.73
C GLU A 859 28.67 -18.50 8.35
N ILE A 860 29.51 -17.75 7.63
CA ILE A 860 29.98 -18.05 6.27
C ILE A 860 31.50 -18.04 6.24
N LEU A 861 32.10 -19.13 5.76
CA LEU A 861 33.53 -19.25 5.51
C LEU A 861 33.79 -19.73 4.08
N GLU A 862 34.47 -18.92 3.28
CA GLU A 862 34.82 -19.21 1.89
C GLU A 862 36.33 -19.22 1.69
N LEU A 863 36.91 -20.38 1.36
CA LEU A 863 38.36 -20.59 1.24
C LEU A 863 38.79 -21.16 -0.13
N SER A 864 37.90 -21.09 -1.13
CA SER A 864 38.06 -21.66 -2.46
C SER A 864 39.40 -21.36 -3.17
N SER A 865 39.90 -22.34 -3.92
CA SER A 865 41.06 -22.28 -4.84
C SER A 865 42.39 -21.91 -4.16
N SER A 866 42.50 -22.28 -2.89
CA SER A 866 43.68 -22.12 -2.04
C SER A 866 44.54 -23.38 -2.07
N LYS A 867 45.76 -23.33 -2.63
CA LYS A 867 46.72 -24.45 -2.51
C LYS A 867 47.16 -24.62 -1.05
N PHE A 868 46.50 -25.46 -0.25
CA PHE A 868 46.91 -25.66 1.16
C PHE A 868 48.28 -26.36 1.28
N ILE A 869 49.16 -25.86 2.17
CA ILE A 869 50.38 -26.60 2.58
C ILE A 869 49.97 -27.93 3.22
N ASP A 870 50.62 -29.03 2.82
CA ASP A 870 50.36 -30.40 3.29
C ASP A 870 48.93 -30.92 3.09
N GLY A 871 48.09 -30.20 2.34
CA GLY A 871 46.71 -30.60 2.02
C GLY A 871 45.76 -30.68 3.23
N ARG A 872 45.99 -29.88 4.29
CA ARG A 872 45.19 -29.95 5.53
C ARG A 872 44.61 -28.60 5.93
N ILE A 873 43.29 -28.58 6.11
CA ILE A 873 42.55 -27.54 6.84
C ILE A 873 42.79 -27.78 8.35
N PRO A 874 42.87 -26.74 9.20
CA PRO A 874 43.04 -26.93 10.65
C PRO A 874 41.96 -27.82 11.27
N GLU A 875 42.37 -28.83 12.05
CA GLU A 875 41.44 -29.73 12.77
C GLU A 875 40.62 -29.01 13.84
N ASP A 876 40.97 -27.78 14.21
CA ASP A 876 40.21 -26.97 15.16
C ASP A 876 39.08 -26.15 14.49
N ILE A 877 38.78 -26.39 13.20
CA ILE A 877 37.62 -25.82 12.49
C ILE A 877 36.28 -26.18 13.14
N GLY A 878 36.19 -27.34 13.78
CA GLY A 878 35.00 -27.78 14.53
C GLY A 878 34.61 -26.86 15.71
N TYR A 879 35.47 -25.93 16.14
CA TYR A 879 35.10 -24.94 17.16
C TYR A 879 34.21 -23.80 16.65
N LEU A 880 34.00 -23.68 15.33
CA LEU A 880 33.13 -22.66 14.72
C LEU A 880 31.64 -23.03 14.87
N SER A 881 31.11 -22.95 16.09
CA SER A 881 29.77 -23.46 16.42
C SER A 881 28.62 -22.76 15.68
N SER A 882 28.83 -21.55 15.16
CA SER A 882 27.83 -20.74 14.47
C SER A 882 27.88 -20.89 12.94
N LEU A 883 28.84 -21.65 12.40
CA LEU A 883 29.07 -21.76 10.97
C LEU A 883 27.91 -22.48 10.30
N LYS A 884 27.26 -21.80 9.35
CA LYS A 884 26.14 -22.29 8.55
C LYS A 884 26.58 -22.72 7.16
N GLU A 885 27.58 -22.05 6.60
CA GLU A 885 28.07 -22.27 5.25
C GLU A 885 29.59 -22.40 5.22
N LEU A 886 30.06 -23.44 4.52
CA LEU A 886 31.47 -23.69 4.30
C LEU A 886 31.72 -23.97 2.81
N HIS A 887 32.58 -23.15 2.19
CA HIS A 887 32.85 -23.21 0.76
C HIS A 887 34.32 -23.53 0.46
N PHE A 888 34.52 -24.60 -0.30
CA PHE A 888 35.78 -25.04 -0.90
C PHE A 888 35.54 -25.34 -2.39
N GLU A 889 36.38 -24.80 -3.27
CA GLU A 889 36.27 -25.01 -4.71
C GLU A 889 37.65 -25.11 -5.34
N GLY A 890 37.94 -26.15 -6.12
CA GLY A 890 39.23 -26.26 -6.82
C GLY A 890 40.43 -26.53 -5.91
N ASP A 891 40.19 -26.89 -4.65
CA ASP A 891 41.23 -27.16 -3.65
C ASP A 891 41.84 -28.57 -3.79
N ASN A 892 43.13 -28.69 -3.46
CA ASN A 892 43.92 -29.90 -3.75
C ASN A 892 44.12 -30.83 -2.53
N PHE A 893 43.20 -30.80 -1.56
CA PHE A 893 43.28 -31.64 -0.35
C PHE A 893 42.76 -33.06 -0.59
N GLU A 894 43.35 -34.05 0.10
CA GLU A 894 42.96 -35.46 -0.01
C GLU A 894 41.82 -35.84 0.95
N HIS A 895 41.74 -35.13 2.09
CA HIS A 895 40.81 -35.38 3.19
C HIS A 895 40.34 -34.05 3.81
N LEU A 896 39.08 -34.00 4.22
CA LEU A 896 38.56 -32.94 5.09
C LEU A 896 38.79 -33.31 6.58
N PRO A 897 38.92 -32.34 7.49
CA PRO A 897 39.13 -32.60 8.92
C PRO A 897 37.93 -33.30 9.56
N GLN A 898 38.19 -34.21 10.50
CA GLN A 898 37.13 -34.97 11.18
C GLN A 898 36.25 -34.08 12.05
N SER A 899 36.78 -32.94 12.51
CA SER A 899 36.06 -31.97 13.33
C SER A 899 34.92 -31.25 12.61
N ILE A 900 34.75 -31.39 11.29
CA ILE A 900 33.55 -30.91 10.58
C ILE A 900 32.27 -31.52 11.17
N ALA A 901 32.33 -32.76 11.67
CA ALA A 901 31.22 -33.41 12.37
C ALA A 901 30.74 -32.61 13.61
N GLN A 902 31.60 -31.76 14.18
CA GLN A 902 31.32 -30.95 15.38
C GLN A 902 30.63 -29.62 15.05
N LEU A 903 30.52 -29.24 13.76
CA LEU A 903 29.88 -28.01 13.31
C LEU A 903 28.34 -28.11 13.41
N GLY A 904 27.82 -27.99 14.62
CA GLY A 904 26.40 -28.23 14.91
C GLY A 904 25.40 -27.35 14.16
N ALA A 905 25.81 -26.19 13.65
CA ALA A 905 24.96 -25.26 12.90
C ALA A 905 25.10 -25.35 11.37
N LEU A 906 26.02 -26.19 10.85
CA LEU A 906 26.34 -26.23 9.42
C LEU A 906 25.15 -26.75 8.62
N ARG A 907 24.73 -25.96 7.63
CA ARG A 907 23.60 -26.24 6.72
C ARG A 907 24.04 -26.50 5.29
N PHE A 908 25.09 -25.83 4.85
CA PHE A 908 25.58 -25.88 3.47
C PHE A 908 27.09 -26.16 3.42
N LEU A 909 27.47 -27.12 2.59
CA LEU A 909 28.88 -27.46 2.32
C LEU A 909 29.13 -27.52 0.81
N TYR A 910 30.02 -26.68 0.31
CA TYR A 910 30.39 -26.63 -1.10
C TYR A 910 31.81 -27.16 -1.31
N LEU A 911 31.96 -28.14 -2.21
CA LEU A 911 33.16 -28.95 -2.49
C LEU A 911 33.33 -29.15 -4.02
N ALA A 912 33.09 -28.12 -4.83
CA ALA A 912 33.22 -28.22 -6.28
C ALA A 912 34.71 -28.34 -6.70
N ASP A 913 34.99 -29.01 -7.82
CA ASP A 913 36.33 -29.17 -8.41
C ASP A 913 37.48 -29.63 -7.46
N CYS A 914 37.15 -30.26 -6.33
CA CYS A 914 38.11 -30.85 -5.37
C CYS A 914 38.65 -32.21 -5.87
N THR A 915 39.44 -32.20 -6.95
CA THR A 915 39.81 -33.41 -7.72
C THR A 915 40.64 -34.47 -6.98
N ARG A 916 41.33 -34.11 -5.88
CA ARG A 916 42.11 -35.06 -5.05
C ARG A 916 41.35 -35.58 -3.84
N LEU A 917 40.15 -35.10 -3.57
CA LEU A 917 39.35 -35.54 -2.44
C LEU A 917 38.96 -37.02 -2.62
N THR A 918 39.38 -37.87 -1.69
CA THR A 918 39.14 -39.32 -1.76
C THR A 918 38.14 -39.81 -0.73
N ARG A 919 37.96 -39.09 0.38
CA ARG A 919 37.10 -39.48 1.52
C ARG A 919 36.47 -38.25 2.18
N LEU A 920 35.22 -38.41 2.59
CA LEU A 920 34.43 -37.45 3.36
C LEU A 920 34.35 -37.89 4.84
N PRO A 921 34.45 -36.95 5.80
CA PRO A 921 34.26 -37.23 7.22
C PRO A 921 32.78 -37.45 7.54
N GLU A 922 32.49 -37.85 8.77
CA GLU A 922 31.13 -37.76 9.30
C GLU A 922 30.66 -36.30 9.28
N PHE A 923 29.37 -36.10 9.00
CA PHE A 923 28.77 -34.78 8.89
C PHE A 923 27.85 -34.48 10.07
N PRO A 924 27.67 -33.21 10.44
CA PRO A 924 26.76 -32.83 11.50
C PRO A 924 25.31 -33.16 11.12
N PRO A 925 24.45 -33.53 12.09
CA PRO A 925 23.06 -33.87 11.82
C PRO A 925 22.25 -32.77 11.14
N GLN A 926 22.63 -31.50 11.27
CA GLN A 926 21.91 -30.35 10.71
C GLN A 926 22.30 -30.00 9.26
N LEU A 927 23.24 -30.74 8.64
CA LEU A 927 23.69 -30.48 7.27
C LEU A 927 22.57 -30.78 6.26
N ASP A 928 22.09 -29.76 5.57
CA ASP A 928 20.94 -29.85 4.68
C ASP A 928 21.37 -30.13 3.23
N THR A 929 22.46 -29.48 2.79
CA THR A 929 22.92 -29.54 1.39
C THR A 929 24.44 -29.67 1.27
N ILE A 930 24.88 -30.55 0.37
CA ILE A 930 26.29 -30.68 -0.04
C ILE A 930 26.38 -30.51 -1.55
N CYS A 931 27.29 -29.67 -2.03
CA CYS A 931 27.66 -29.59 -3.43
C CYS A 931 29.03 -30.21 -3.66
N ALA A 932 29.16 -31.19 -4.56
CA ALA A 932 30.44 -31.83 -4.87
C ALA A 932 30.46 -32.43 -6.30
N ASP A 933 31.62 -32.83 -6.80
CA ASP A 933 31.72 -33.62 -8.05
C ASP A 933 31.32 -35.09 -7.83
N TRP A 934 30.04 -35.39 -8.01
CA TRP A 934 29.47 -36.74 -7.87
C TRP A 934 29.84 -37.73 -9.00
N ARG A 935 30.70 -37.36 -9.96
CA ARG A 935 31.29 -38.33 -10.91
C ARG A 935 32.45 -39.10 -10.29
N ASN A 936 32.97 -38.64 -9.15
CA ASN A 936 34.01 -39.34 -8.42
C ASN A 936 33.40 -40.45 -7.56
N ASP A 937 33.54 -41.70 -8.03
CA ASP A 937 33.02 -42.89 -7.35
C ASP A 937 33.53 -43.02 -5.90
N LEU A 938 34.73 -42.53 -5.57
CA LEU A 938 35.29 -42.59 -4.21
C LEU A 938 34.55 -41.64 -3.25
N ILE A 939 34.20 -40.43 -3.71
CA ILE A 939 33.45 -39.45 -2.90
C ILE A 939 32.03 -39.95 -2.68
N CYS A 940 31.39 -40.49 -3.73
CA CYS A 940 30.09 -41.14 -3.63
C CYS A 940 30.13 -42.31 -2.65
N ASN A 941 31.13 -43.20 -2.75
CA ASN A 941 31.33 -44.32 -1.82
C ASN A 941 31.55 -43.88 -0.38
N SER A 942 32.30 -42.80 -0.17
CA SER A 942 32.49 -42.25 1.16
C SER A 942 31.22 -41.63 1.73
N LEU A 943 30.42 -40.95 0.91
CA LEU A 943 29.09 -40.47 1.31
C LEU A 943 28.19 -41.67 1.68
N PHE A 944 28.25 -42.77 0.92
CA PHE A 944 27.47 -43.99 1.19
C PHE A 944 27.78 -44.58 2.57
N GLN A 945 29.04 -44.63 2.97
CA GLN A 945 29.43 -45.13 4.30
C GLN A 945 28.89 -44.25 5.43
N ASN A 946 28.81 -42.93 5.19
CA ASN A 946 28.34 -41.96 6.17
C ASN A 946 26.81 -41.80 6.20
N ILE A 947 26.04 -42.40 5.26
CA ILE A 947 24.57 -42.26 5.20
C ILE A 947 23.86 -42.75 6.46
N SER A 948 24.45 -43.72 7.16
CA SER A 948 23.91 -44.24 8.43
C SER A 948 23.80 -43.18 9.53
N SER A 949 24.68 -42.17 9.55
CA SER A 949 24.62 -41.08 10.54
C SER A 949 23.46 -40.11 10.30
N PHE A 950 22.87 -40.10 9.08
CA PHE A 950 21.73 -39.26 8.72
C PHE A 950 20.36 -39.91 9.03
N GLN A 951 20.32 -41.18 9.47
CA GLN A 951 19.08 -41.98 9.59
C GLN A 951 18.24 -41.70 10.85
N HIS A 952 18.74 -40.94 11.83
CA HIS A 952 18.14 -40.93 13.18
C HIS A 952 16.88 -40.06 13.38
N ASP A 953 16.44 -39.25 12.41
CA ASP A 953 15.33 -38.29 12.63
C ASP A 953 14.10 -38.45 11.70
N ILE A 954 13.98 -39.55 10.95
CA ILE A 954 12.82 -39.74 10.06
C ILE A 954 11.70 -40.49 10.80
N SER A 955 10.98 -39.79 11.68
CA SER A 955 9.70 -40.28 12.21
C SER A 955 8.58 -40.05 11.19
N ALA A 956 7.76 -41.07 10.95
CA ALA A 956 6.68 -41.12 9.97
C ALA A 956 5.53 -40.12 10.25
N SER A 957 5.72 -38.84 9.93
CA SER A 957 4.65 -37.86 9.83
C SER A 957 4.81 -37.02 8.56
N ASP A 958 4.02 -37.35 7.53
CA ASP A 958 3.57 -36.63 6.31
C ASP A 958 4.42 -35.56 5.59
N SER A 959 5.65 -35.29 5.97
CA SER A 959 6.63 -34.57 5.15
C SER A 959 8.03 -35.11 5.43
N LEU A 960 8.49 -36.05 4.60
CA LEU A 960 9.90 -36.43 4.54
C LEU A 960 10.68 -35.21 4.04
N SER A 961 11.29 -34.40 4.92
CA SER A 961 12.30 -33.43 4.49
C SER A 961 13.51 -34.23 4.01
N LEU A 962 13.63 -34.35 2.69
CA LEU A 962 14.75 -35.06 2.05
C LEU A 962 15.94 -34.10 1.95
N ARG A 963 17.10 -34.50 2.46
CA ARG A 963 18.36 -33.77 2.26
C ARG A 963 18.73 -33.78 0.79
N VAL A 964 19.14 -32.63 0.26
CA VAL A 964 19.40 -32.44 -1.18
C VAL A 964 20.90 -32.32 -1.39
N PHE A 965 21.43 -33.12 -2.31
CA PHE A 965 22.82 -33.06 -2.72
C PHE A 965 22.88 -32.46 -4.13
N ALA A 966 23.68 -31.41 -4.33
CA ALA A 966 23.73 -30.68 -5.60
C ALA A 966 25.03 -30.96 -6.36
N SER A 967 25.01 -30.87 -7.69
CA SER A 967 26.22 -30.86 -8.52
C SER A 967 26.10 -29.85 -9.65
N GLU A 968 27.25 -29.29 -10.02
CA GLU A 968 27.38 -28.27 -11.07
C GLU A 968 27.37 -28.83 -12.49
N TRP A 969 27.52 -30.15 -12.63
CA TRP A 969 27.58 -30.81 -13.92
C TRP A 969 26.19 -31.05 -14.52
N SER A 970 26.13 -31.15 -15.85
CA SER A 970 24.87 -31.16 -16.61
C SER A 970 24.28 -32.53 -16.92
N ASN A 971 24.99 -33.63 -16.64
CA ASN A 971 24.58 -34.98 -17.03
C ASN A 971 24.48 -35.90 -15.82
N ILE A 972 23.45 -36.75 -15.78
CA ILE A 972 23.26 -37.71 -14.68
C ILE A 972 24.48 -38.64 -14.59
N PRO A 973 25.08 -38.81 -13.39
CA PRO A 973 26.24 -39.69 -13.23
C PRO A 973 25.96 -41.11 -13.74
N SER A 974 26.95 -41.72 -14.41
CA SER A 974 26.82 -43.06 -15.01
C SER A 974 26.51 -44.17 -14.01
N TRP A 975 26.74 -43.94 -12.72
CA TRP A 975 26.41 -44.88 -11.66
C TRP A 975 24.91 -44.90 -11.30
N PHE A 976 24.07 -44.00 -11.85
CA PHE A 976 22.61 -44.18 -11.87
C PHE A 976 22.22 -45.12 -13.00
N HIS A 977 21.88 -46.36 -12.64
CA HIS A 977 21.63 -47.43 -13.61
C HIS A 977 20.39 -47.22 -14.48
N TYR A 978 19.41 -46.45 -14.00
CA TYR A 978 18.19 -46.15 -14.74
C TYR A 978 18.10 -44.64 -15.00
N GLN A 979 18.06 -44.22 -16.26
CA GLN A 979 18.03 -42.82 -16.67
C GLN A 979 16.91 -42.60 -17.70
N GLY A 980 16.21 -41.48 -17.63
CA GLY A 980 15.13 -41.08 -18.55
C GLY A 980 15.30 -39.63 -19.00
N MET A 981 14.91 -39.34 -20.25
CA MET A 981 15.00 -38.00 -20.87
C MET A 981 13.66 -37.23 -20.89
N ASP A 982 12.73 -37.59 -20.01
CA ASP A 982 11.39 -36.99 -19.91
C ASP A 982 11.05 -36.70 -18.43
N LYS A 983 9.90 -36.06 -18.16
CA LYS A 983 9.37 -35.73 -16.82
C LYS A 983 9.21 -36.91 -15.84
N SER A 984 9.50 -38.13 -16.28
CA SER A 984 9.42 -39.31 -15.45
C SER A 984 10.40 -40.40 -15.87
N VAL A 985 10.99 -41.10 -14.90
CA VAL A 985 11.75 -42.33 -15.11
C VAL A 985 10.92 -43.51 -14.65
N SER A 986 10.77 -44.51 -15.52
CA SER A 986 10.06 -45.76 -15.23
C SER A 986 11.03 -46.93 -15.27
N VAL A 987 10.96 -47.78 -14.26
CA VAL A 987 11.90 -48.87 -14.02
C VAL A 987 11.13 -50.14 -13.71
N ASN A 988 11.38 -51.17 -14.51
CA ASN A 988 10.99 -52.53 -14.16
C ASN A 988 12.00 -53.08 -13.15
N LEU A 989 11.52 -53.44 -11.98
CA LEU A 989 12.34 -53.98 -10.92
C LEU A 989 12.63 -55.46 -11.18
N PRO A 990 13.86 -55.93 -10.91
CA PRO A 990 14.20 -57.35 -11.03
C PRO A 990 13.40 -58.20 -10.02
N GLU A 991 13.22 -59.49 -10.33
CA GLU A 991 12.62 -60.44 -9.39
C GLU A 991 13.44 -60.47 -8.08
N ASN A 992 12.76 -60.33 -6.94
CA ASN A 992 13.36 -60.26 -5.60
C ASN A 992 14.27 -59.04 -5.33
N TRP A 993 13.97 -57.89 -5.93
CA TRP A 993 14.70 -56.63 -5.69
C TRP A 993 14.74 -56.20 -4.21
N TYR A 994 13.81 -56.62 -3.36
CA TYR A 994 13.81 -56.27 -1.94
C TYR A 994 14.32 -57.43 -1.06
N VAL A 995 15.37 -57.15 -0.28
CA VAL A 995 15.96 -58.04 0.73
C VAL A 995 16.01 -57.28 2.07
N SER A 996 15.26 -57.76 3.07
CA SER A 996 14.88 -56.97 4.28
C SER A 996 16.04 -56.38 5.08
N ASP A 997 17.22 -57.01 5.04
CA ASP A 997 18.36 -56.64 5.87
C ASP A 997 19.48 -55.96 5.08
N ASN A 998 19.35 -55.92 3.75
CA ASN A 998 20.36 -55.42 2.84
C ASN A 998 19.89 -54.18 2.06
N PHE A 999 18.58 -53.99 1.80
CA PHE A 999 18.10 -52.83 1.05
C PHE A 999 17.98 -51.57 1.92
N LEU A 1000 18.65 -50.48 1.52
CA LEU A 1000 18.69 -49.20 2.25
C LEU A 1000 17.66 -48.18 1.74
N GLY A 1001 17.33 -48.18 0.45
CA GLY A 1001 16.42 -47.21 -0.15
C GLY A 1001 16.72 -46.92 -1.63
N PHE A 1002 16.23 -45.78 -2.13
CA PHE A 1002 16.37 -45.35 -3.52
C PHE A 1002 17.21 -44.08 -3.65
N ALA A 1003 18.17 -44.08 -4.57
CA ALA A 1003 18.83 -42.87 -5.09
C ALA A 1003 17.95 -42.26 -6.17
N VAL A 1004 17.65 -40.98 -6.04
CA VAL A 1004 16.95 -40.24 -7.09
C VAL A 1004 17.80 -39.07 -7.52
N CYS A 1005 17.95 -38.89 -8.83
CA CYS A 1005 18.65 -37.78 -9.45
C CYS A 1005 17.71 -37.03 -10.40
N TYR A 1006 17.79 -35.71 -10.43
CA TYR A 1006 16.96 -34.83 -11.23
C TYR A 1006 17.82 -33.67 -11.78
N SER A 1007 17.70 -33.39 -13.07
CA SER A 1007 18.53 -32.41 -13.76
C SER A 1007 17.82 -31.07 -14.03
N GLY A 1008 17.61 -30.23 -13.01
CA GLY A 1008 17.46 -28.79 -13.19
C GLY A 1008 16.83 -28.03 -12.03
N ARG A 1009 16.04 -26.98 -12.29
CA ARG A 1009 15.63 -26.02 -11.23
C ARG A 1009 14.44 -26.56 -10.44
N LEU A 1010 14.63 -26.82 -9.14
CA LEU A 1010 13.54 -27.15 -8.22
C LEU A 1010 12.62 -25.94 -8.01
N ILE A 1011 11.60 -25.79 -8.87
CA ILE A 1011 10.62 -24.70 -8.78
C ILE A 1011 9.43 -25.11 -7.89
N GLN A 1012 9.11 -26.41 -7.83
CA GLN A 1012 8.03 -26.95 -7.00
C GLN A 1012 8.52 -28.11 -6.13
N ASN A 1013 8.22 -28.02 -4.84
CA ASN A 1013 8.71 -28.87 -3.75
C ASN A 1013 8.13 -30.29 -3.75
N THR A 1014 7.66 -30.85 -4.86
CA THR A 1014 6.90 -32.11 -4.81
C THR A 1014 7.21 -33.05 -5.96
N ALA A 1015 7.81 -34.20 -5.66
CA ALA A 1015 7.95 -35.33 -6.58
C ALA A 1015 6.93 -36.43 -6.25
N GLN A 1016 6.49 -37.21 -7.23
CA GLN A 1016 5.61 -38.37 -7.01
C GLN A 1016 6.36 -39.66 -7.34
N LEU A 1017 6.51 -40.53 -6.34
CA LEU A 1017 6.95 -41.90 -6.55
C LEU A 1017 5.72 -42.80 -6.62
N ILE A 1018 5.58 -43.52 -7.73
CA ILE A 1018 4.47 -44.42 -8.02
C ILE A 1018 5.03 -45.84 -8.12
N ILE A 1019 4.55 -46.74 -7.27
CA ILE A 1019 4.89 -48.16 -7.32
C ILE A 1019 3.64 -48.92 -7.80
N SER A 1020 3.77 -49.69 -8.89
CA SER A 1020 2.64 -50.39 -9.52
C SER A 1020 2.98 -51.82 -9.94
N SER A 1021 1.93 -52.59 -10.22
CA SER A 1021 1.99 -53.97 -10.71
C SER A 1021 0.77 -54.20 -11.63
N GLU A 1022 0.89 -55.05 -12.65
CA GLU A 1022 -0.19 -55.27 -13.63
C GLU A 1022 -1.50 -55.72 -12.95
N GLY A 1023 -2.58 -54.97 -13.19
CA GLY A 1023 -3.92 -55.27 -12.65
C GLY A 1023 -4.17 -54.82 -11.20
N MET A 1024 -3.30 -54.00 -10.60
CA MET A 1024 -3.37 -53.59 -9.19
C MET A 1024 -3.45 -52.07 -8.99
N PRO A 1025 -4.02 -51.57 -7.86
CA PRO A 1025 -3.96 -50.15 -7.49
C PRO A 1025 -2.52 -49.72 -7.17
N CYS A 1026 -2.10 -48.58 -7.70
CA CYS A 1026 -0.77 -48.01 -7.49
C CYS A 1026 -0.61 -47.40 -6.09
N ILE A 1027 0.58 -47.56 -5.50
CA ILE A 1027 0.98 -46.80 -4.30
C ILE A 1027 1.65 -45.52 -4.80
N THR A 1028 1.04 -44.37 -4.52
CA THR A 1028 1.60 -43.06 -4.87
C THR A 1028 2.04 -42.35 -3.59
N GLN A 1029 3.32 -42.05 -3.47
CA GLN A 1029 3.86 -41.24 -2.40
C GLN A 1029 4.32 -39.89 -2.92
N LYS A 1030 3.88 -38.83 -2.25
CA LYS A 1030 4.30 -37.46 -2.53
C LYS A 1030 5.54 -37.15 -1.68
N LEU A 1031 6.66 -36.89 -2.33
CA LEU A 1031 7.92 -36.49 -1.70
C LEU A 1031 7.93 -34.97 -1.63
N VAL A 1032 7.89 -34.39 -0.43
CA VAL A 1032 7.98 -32.93 -0.24
C VAL A 1032 9.45 -32.54 -0.05
N LEU A 1033 10.06 -31.92 -1.05
CA LEU A 1033 11.42 -31.44 -1.00
C LEU A 1033 11.45 -30.12 -0.22
N SER A 1034 12.29 -30.00 0.81
CA SER A 1034 12.33 -28.77 1.59
C SER A 1034 12.86 -27.60 0.75
N ASN A 1035 12.12 -26.49 0.73
CA ASN A 1035 12.59 -25.24 0.12
C ASN A 1035 13.67 -24.62 1.02
N HIS A 1036 14.92 -24.94 0.76
CA HIS A 1036 16.05 -24.18 1.30
C HIS A 1036 16.67 -23.37 0.16
N SER A 1037 15.80 -22.57 -0.48
CA SER A 1037 16.08 -21.75 -1.66
C SER A 1037 16.58 -20.35 -1.30
N GLU A 1038 17.56 -20.24 -0.41
CA GLU A 1038 18.33 -18.98 -0.26
C GLU A 1038 19.76 -19.11 -0.79
N PHE A 1039 20.26 -20.33 -1.03
CA PHE A 1039 21.56 -20.55 -1.65
C PHE A 1039 21.42 -20.53 -3.17
N TYR A 1040 21.97 -19.49 -3.81
CA TYR A 1040 22.09 -19.40 -5.26
C TYR A 1040 22.98 -20.51 -5.78
N ILE A 1041 22.40 -21.67 -6.09
CA ILE A 1041 23.11 -22.70 -6.85
C ILE A 1041 22.54 -22.75 -8.26
N TYR A 1042 23.34 -22.33 -9.24
CA TYR A 1042 23.17 -22.66 -10.65
C TYR A 1042 23.47 -24.16 -10.92
N SER A 1043 23.19 -25.05 -9.96
CA SER A 1043 23.41 -26.48 -10.11
C SER A 1043 22.37 -27.06 -11.05
N LYS A 1044 22.84 -27.72 -12.12
CA LYS A 1044 21.97 -28.39 -13.08
C LYS A 1044 21.45 -29.72 -12.57
N ILE A 1045 22.07 -30.34 -11.55
CA ILE A 1045 21.65 -31.65 -11.03
C ILE A 1045 21.48 -31.61 -9.52
N GLN A 1046 20.36 -32.16 -9.05
CA GLN A 1046 20.09 -32.46 -7.65
C GLN A 1046 19.86 -33.96 -7.48
N PHE A 1047 20.37 -34.53 -6.40
CA PHE A 1047 20.06 -35.89 -6.00
C PHE A 1047 19.58 -35.92 -4.54
N PHE A 1048 18.66 -36.85 -4.24
CA PHE A 1048 18.16 -37.08 -2.89
C PHE A 1048 18.00 -38.59 -2.64
N LEU A 1049 18.08 -38.98 -1.37
CA LEU A 1049 17.96 -40.37 -0.92
C LEU A 1049 16.58 -40.61 -0.31
N VAL A 1050 15.83 -41.57 -0.84
CA VAL A 1050 14.53 -41.97 -0.26
C VAL A 1050 14.70 -43.28 0.52
N PRO A 1051 14.70 -43.24 1.87
CA PRO A 1051 14.91 -44.44 2.69
C PRO A 1051 13.70 -45.37 2.59
N PHE A 1052 13.95 -46.69 2.57
CA PHE A 1052 12.88 -47.68 2.44
C PHE A 1052 11.85 -47.61 3.59
N ALA A 1053 12.32 -47.31 4.80
CA ALA A 1053 11.46 -47.17 5.98
C ALA A 1053 10.38 -46.07 5.85
N GLY A 1054 10.63 -45.04 5.02
CA GLY A 1054 9.66 -43.97 4.75
C GLY A 1054 8.69 -44.29 3.60
N LEU A 1055 8.99 -45.32 2.81
CA LEU A 1055 8.25 -45.71 1.59
C LEU A 1055 7.24 -46.82 1.82
N TRP A 1056 7.54 -47.73 2.73
CA TRP A 1056 6.74 -48.94 2.95
C TRP A 1056 6.12 -48.96 4.35
N ASP A 1057 4.89 -48.48 4.45
CA ASP A 1057 4.05 -48.72 5.62
C ASP A 1057 3.26 -50.02 5.44
N THR A 1058 3.49 -50.97 6.35
CA THR A 1058 2.75 -52.24 6.43
C THR A 1058 1.22 -52.07 6.48
N SER A 1059 0.72 -50.91 6.92
CA SER A 1059 -0.71 -50.59 6.95
C SER A 1059 -1.34 -50.43 5.55
N ASN A 1060 -0.54 -50.01 4.55
CA ASN A 1060 -0.96 -49.80 3.16
C ASN A 1060 -0.70 -51.04 2.26
N ALA A 1061 0.00 -52.05 2.79
CA ALA A 1061 0.50 -53.18 2.01
C ALA A 1061 -0.58 -54.22 1.64
N ASN A 1062 -1.83 -54.10 2.11
CA ASN A 1062 -2.95 -55.02 1.80
C ASN A 1062 -2.57 -56.53 1.85
N GLY A 1063 -1.67 -56.92 2.77
CA GLY A 1063 -1.20 -58.30 2.92
C GLY A 1063 -0.13 -58.77 1.93
N LYS A 1064 0.51 -57.88 1.18
CA LYS A 1064 1.57 -58.16 0.20
C LYS A 1064 2.96 -57.74 0.67
N THR A 1065 3.99 -58.25 0.01
CA THR A 1065 5.41 -57.95 0.24
C THR A 1065 5.95 -56.96 -0.80
N PRO A 1066 7.06 -56.24 -0.52
CA PRO A 1066 7.66 -55.30 -1.48
C PRO A 1066 8.03 -55.93 -2.83
N ASN A 1067 8.41 -57.21 -2.81
CA ASN A 1067 8.75 -57.98 -4.02
C ASN A 1067 7.56 -58.27 -4.95
N ASP A 1068 6.31 -58.07 -4.49
CA ASP A 1068 5.10 -58.23 -5.33
C ASP A 1068 4.88 -57.05 -6.31
N TYR A 1069 5.68 -55.98 -6.16
CA TYR A 1069 5.63 -54.79 -6.99
C TYR A 1069 6.81 -54.80 -7.97
N GLY A 1070 6.50 -54.92 -9.26
CA GLY A 1070 7.49 -55.07 -10.33
C GLY A 1070 7.83 -53.78 -11.07
N HIS A 1071 7.17 -52.66 -10.77
CA HIS A 1071 7.35 -51.42 -11.52
C HIS A 1071 7.38 -50.19 -10.60
N ILE A 1072 8.39 -49.33 -10.79
CA ILE A 1072 8.50 -48.01 -10.15
C ILE A 1072 8.52 -46.94 -11.21
N MET A 1073 7.77 -45.88 -10.99
CA MET A 1073 7.78 -44.67 -11.80
C MET A 1073 7.93 -43.45 -10.91
N LEU A 1074 8.93 -42.64 -11.19
CA LEU A 1074 9.12 -41.34 -10.54
C LEU A 1074 8.68 -40.25 -11.52
N SER A 1075 7.86 -39.30 -11.07
CA SER A 1075 7.30 -38.24 -11.91
C SER A 1075 7.42 -36.85 -11.27
N PHE A 1076 7.75 -35.83 -12.09
CA PHE A 1076 7.88 -34.43 -11.71
C PHE A 1076 6.88 -33.53 -12.47
N PRO A 1077 6.30 -32.49 -11.82
CA PRO A 1077 5.18 -31.74 -12.39
C PRO A 1077 5.50 -30.78 -13.57
N GLU A 1078 6.70 -30.20 -13.72
CA GLU A 1078 6.99 -29.18 -14.76
C GLU A 1078 8.40 -29.31 -15.43
N GLU A 1079 8.49 -28.83 -16.69
CA GLU A 1079 9.62 -28.81 -17.68
C GLU A 1079 10.36 -30.11 -18.08
N LEU A 1080 11.10 -30.07 -19.22
CA LEU A 1080 11.80 -31.22 -19.86
C LEU A 1080 13.23 -31.33 -19.33
N GLU A 1081 13.48 -32.28 -18.43
CA GLU A 1081 14.77 -32.46 -17.76
C GLU A 1081 15.08 -33.96 -17.53
N GLU A 1082 16.37 -34.33 -17.46
CA GLU A 1082 16.81 -35.72 -17.25
C GLU A 1082 16.57 -36.16 -15.80
N CYS A 1083 16.08 -37.40 -15.61
CA CYS A 1083 15.94 -37.99 -14.27
C CYS A 1083 16.53 -39.40 -14.19
N GLY A 1084 17.01 -39.78 -13.00
CA GLY A 1084 17.72 -41.03 -12.76
C GLY A 1084 17.29 -41.70 -11.46
N LEU A 1085 17.27 -43.03 -11.46
CA LEU A 1085 16.93 -43.86 -10.31
C LEU A 1085 17.99 -44.95 -10.10
N ARG A 1086 18.34 -45.25 -8.85
CA ARG A 1086 19.15 -46.41 -8.46
C ARG A 1086 18.62 -47.03 -7.17
N LEU A 1087 18.67 -48.36 -7.10
CA LEU A 1087 18.40 -49.13 -5.89
C LEU A 1087 19.66 -49.19 -5.03
N PHE A 1088 19.54 -49.00 -3.71
CA PHE A 1088 20.66 -49.03 -2.77
C PHE A 1088 20.61 -50.23 -1.82
N TYR A 1089 21.73 -50.94 -1.72
CA TYR A 1089 21.94 -52.03 -0.77
C TYR A 1089 23.18 -51.79 0.10
N LYS A 1090 23.23 -52.44 1.27
CA LYS A 1090 24.25 -52.27 2.31
C LYS A 1090 25.60 -52.89 1.93
N ASP A 1091 25.59 -53.97 1.15
CA ASP A 1091 26.77 -54.75 0.77
C ASP A 1091 27.10 -54.69 -0.74
N GLU A 1092 27.09 -53.51 -1.37
CA GLU A 1092 27.48 -53.36 -2.80
C GLU A 1092 29.00 -53.28 -3.05
N SER A 1093 29.84 -53.47 -2.03
CA SER A 1093 31.29 -53.55 -2.21
C SER A 1093 31.75 -55.00 -2.35
N GLU A 1094 31.57 -55.64 -3.52
CA GLU A 1094 32.46 -56.76 -3.97
C GLU A 1094 32.17 -57.41 -5.35
N HIS A 1095 31.20 -56.95 -6.16
CA HIS A 1095 30.94 -57.59 -7.47
C HIS A 1095 31.07 -56.63 -8.66
N VAL A 1096 32.32 -56.26 -8.98
CA VAL A 1096 32.70 -55.84 -10.34
C VAL A 1096 33.73 -56.83 -10.85
N GLU A 1097 33.29 -58.00 -11.32
CA GLU A 1097 34.07 -58.82 -12.24
C GLU A 1097 33.16 -59.46 -13.30
N THR A 1098 33.50 -59.15 -14.55
CA THR A 1098 33.29 -59.94 -15.78
C THR A 1098 31.84 -60.18 -16.24
N ASN A 1099 31.49 -59.59 -17.38
CA ASN A 1099 31.02 -60.34 -18.56
C ASN A 1099 31.01 -59.44 -19.81
N ASP A 1100 32.13 -59.46 -20.51
CA ASP A 1100 32.20 -59.21 -21.96
C ASP A 1100 31.60 -60.41 -22.70
N GLU A 1101 30.53 -60.20 -23.49
CA GLU A 1101 30.36 -60.60 -24.91
C GLU A 1101 28.88 -60.67 -25.36
N PRO A 1102 28.60 -60.51 -26.67
CA PRO A 1102 27.34 -59.97 -27.19
C PRO A 1102 26.36 -61.05 -27.70
N SER A 1103 25.05 -60.85 -27.50
CA SER A 1103 24.04 -61.61 -28.26
C SER A 1103 22.66 -60.95 -28.31
N THR A 1104 22.31 -60.52 -29.53
CA THR A 1104 21.01 -60.64 -30.24
C THR A 1104 19.67 -60.26 -29.57
N GLU A 1105 19.00 -59.31 -30.23
CA GLU A 1105 17.54 -59.15 -30.43
C GLU A 1105 16.56 -59.73 -29.40
N LEU A 1106 15.82 -58.84 -28.74
CA LEU A 1106 14.36 -58.92 -28.59
C LEU A 1106 13.79 -57.51 -28.46
N SER A 1107 13.07 -57.11 -29.49
CA SER A 1107 12.33 -55.86 -29.62
C SER A 1107 11.14 -55.82 -28.67
N LEU A 1108 10.86 -54.68 -28.02
CA LEU A 1108 9.51 -54.28 -27.57
C LEU A 1108 9.40 -52.75 -27.38
N GLY A 1109 9.01 -52.08 -28.46
CA GLY A 1109 8.00 -51.01 -28.52
C GLY A 1109 8.17 -49.69 -27.72
N ILE A 1110 8.83 -48.69 -28.31
CA ILE A 1110 8.54 -47.27 -28.03
C ILE A 1110 7.61 -46.76 -29.14
N ARG A 1111 6.35 -46.45 -28.82
CA ARG A 1111 5.40 -45.79 -29.74
C ARG A 1111 5.69 -44.28 -29.78
N ARG A 1112 6.23 -43.77 -30.90
CA ARG A 1112 6.19 -42.34 -31.25
C ARG A 1112 4.97 -42.07 -32.14
N ILE A 1113 4.09 -41.16 -31.74
CA ILE A 1113 2.99 -40.63 -32.56
C ILE A 1113 3.52 -39.40 -33.32
N ARG A 1114 3.41 -39.40 -34.66
CA ARG A 1114 3.66 -38.25 -35.54
C ARG A 1114 2.34 -37.54 -35.85
N TYR A 1115 2.36 -36.21 -35.94
CA TYR A 1115 1.40 -35.43 -36.72
C TYR A 1115 2.16 -34.49 -37.66
N ASP A 1116 1.69 -34.47 -38.92
CA ASP A 1116 2.13 -33.69 -40.06
C ASP A 1116 1.76 -32.20 -39.93
N ASP A 1117 2.63 -31.32 -40.43
CA ASP A 1117 2.26 -29.99 -40.94
C ASP A 1117 2.92 -29.81 -42.32
N SER A 1118 2.10 -29.52 -43.33
CA SER A 1118 2.51 -29.29 -44.72
C SER A 1118 2.12 -27.88 -45.19
N GLU A 1119 3.11 -27.18 -45.78
CA GLU A 1119 3.03 -26.27 -46.94
C GLU A 1119 2.20 -24.95 -46.80
N HIS A 1120 2.61 -23.75 -47.26
CA HIS A 1120 3.42 -23.33 -48.41
C HIS A 1120 3.95 -21.87 -48.31
N HIS A 1121 4.98 -21.64 -49.15
CA HIS A 1121 5.67 -20.45 -49.70
C HIS A 1121 5.05 -19.05 -49.81
N GLU A 1122 5.91 -18.01 -49.71
CA GLU A 1122 6.38 -17.11 -50.81
C GLU A 1122 7.47 -16.14 -50.25
N GLU A 1123 8.71 -16.14 -50.81
CA GLU A 1123 9.31 -15.14 -51.74
C GLU A 1123 9.46 -13.70 -51.14
N ALA A 1124 10.55 -12.94 -51.25
CA ALA A 1124 11.61 -12.88 -52.26
C ALA A 1124 12.87 -12.11 -51.79
N SER A 1125 13.99 -12.48 -52.41
CA SER A 1125 14.98 -11.59 -53.07
C SER A 1125 16.22 -11.04 -52.35
N CYS A 1126 17.35 -11.38 -52.99
CA CYS A 1126 18.56 -10.59 -53.26
C CYS A 1126 19.65 -10.42 -52.18
N SER A 1127 20.71 -11.24 -52.29
CA SER A 1127 21.88 -10.79 -53.08
C SER A 1127 22.79 -11.96 -53.47
N SER A 1128 23.10 -12.03 -54.77
CA SER A 1128 24.30 -12.66 -55.33
C SER A 1128 24.93 -11.55 -56.20
N SER A 1129 26.24 -11.40 -56.39
CA SER A 1129 27.18 -12.44 -56.79
C SER A 1129 28.59 -11.85 -56.95
N LYS A 1130 29.59 -12.72 -56.69
CA LYS A 1130 30.83 -12.98 -57.47
C LYS A 1130 31.67 -11.80 -57.99
N LYS A 1131 32.98 -11.84 -57.70
CA LYS A 1131 34.02 -12.30 -58.65
C LYS A 1131 35.46 -12.31 -58.09
N GLN A 1132 36.11 -13.47 -58.26
CA GLN A 1132 37.44 -13.74 -58.84
C GLN A 1132 38.62 -12.74 -58.72
N ARG A 1133 39.79 -13.33 -58.38
CA ARG A 1133 41.19 -12.98 -58.78
C ARG A 1133 41.60 -11.53 -58.45
N SER A 1134 42.51 -11.29 -57.52
CA SER A 1134 43.95 -11.62 -57.58
C SER A 1134 44.58 -11.38 -56.22
#